data_AF-A0A0F8YC65-F1
#
_entry.id   AF-A0A0F8YC65-F1
#
_cell.length_a   1.000
_cell.length_b   1.000
_cell.length_c   1.000
_cell.angle_alpha   90.00
_cell.angle_beta   90.00
_cell.angle_gamma   90.00
#
_symmetry.space_group_name_H-M   'P 1'
#
loop_
_entity.id
_entity.type
_entity.pdbx_description
1 polymer ?
#
loop_
_entity_poly.entity_id
_entity_poly.type
_entity_poly.pdbx_seq_one_letter_code
_entity_poly.pdbx_strand_id
1 'polypeptide(L)'
;IIFIAGIISSYLNNSIFLDTAFAFSFWIILILGFILFGRKYLIVWRFLSPEYLTLFLYIIAWLVVVFIDQYTPLTFISDKRIGSEGFTFLDFIMNIYFILIMINWLIYFISGFILDKLLGIKRVKDKELLKLVDKIKNDIGIKGKVKVGYGNYPILNAMAYGSLIDKRIAIIAESPAEIPEDELKGILAHELAHTKGKHTLILTLITSIDLIVRMLLGIPATFYDYTFRDPPPQMPMIVFIFLNFGIYIILFIFVRILEGRADLKSKEAGYAKELVKALYNLESFYASGREIGLNTMLLSKEKISNDNKLLDYIDTASYLYGSMIKPSRASLLGNLLNSHPPSYFRIAALLDDKLKPTKEAILPFICLKKSKQKKYGQLFEKSRQIFKVIANEKFKEYFQIDDIALLSNNLGRREIFKLDLNKEYIFRNKITDEIIYGQLMDVQFIDNICTRDQLIITNLKTHEKEYLESALFLRNQIDLGETYYLKKDSPLVLKGIQKEERNYIFLDQNNNQFQKPILKTKLPNSVALIKNLENSEVFFKKKGKISILKCVEVSKTDDFDKIEIILSEDDENLKEPELVSYQLKDLIIKPRNIYLPIRKDFQHRRSEVKVMNWLIEKKILTQIYLKKPVNNFEMGYIQSIDVKNNLKKKSESEEKRHVNLLKLINIFGKETLIPFQKIESIGFEFESVIIQKKSATSFTSRLGYKILKKLKPNKIIIT
;
A
#
# COMPACT_ATOMS: atom_id res chain seq x y z
N ILE A 1 -22.76 11.56 1.53
CA ILE A 1 -24.12 11.03 1.20
C ILE A 1 -24.62 10.12 2.31
N ILE A 2 -24.02 8.95 2.56
CA ILE A 2 -24.42 8.04 3.66
C ILE A 2 -24.51 8.77 5.02
N PHE A 3 -23.51 9.57 5.38
CA PHE A 3 -23.53 10.35 6.63
C PHE A 3 -24.72 11.32 6.72
N ILE A 4 -25.04 12.01 5.62
CA ILE A 4 -26.17 12.95 5.54
C ILE A 4 -27.49 12.17 5.63
N ALA A 5 -27.61 11.06 4.90
CA ALA A 5 -28.77 10.16 4.98
C ALA A 5 -28.96 9.62 6.41
N GLY A 6 -27.87 9.33 7.13
CA GLY A 6 -27.91 8.92 8.53
C GLY A 6 -28.45 10.01 9.46
N ILE A 7 -28.06 11.28 9.25
CA ILE A 7 -28.62 12.41 10.00
C ILE A 7 -30.13 12.55 9.72
N ILE A 8 -30.54 12.48 8.44
CA ILE A 8 -31.95 12.56 8.05
C ILE A 8 -32.75 11.39 8.65
N SER A 9 -32.24 10.17 8.57
CA SER A 9 -32.86 8.99 9.16
C SER A 9 -33.00 9.09 10.68
N SER A 10 -31.97 9.61 11.37
CA SER A 10 -32.03 9.84 12.82
C SER A 10 -33.04 10.93 13.19
N TYR A 11 -33.20 11.96 12.35
CA TYR A 11 -34.15 13.04 12.57
C TYR A 11 -35.61 12.59 12.34
N LEU A 12 -35.84 11.80 11.28
CA LEU A 12 -37.17 11.29 10.91
C LEU A 12 -37.56 10.00 11.64
N ASN A 13 -36.68 9.46 12.49
CA ASN A 13 -36.81 8.16 13.13
C ASN A 13 -37.20 7.03 12.15
N ASN A 14 -36.67 7.09 10.93
CA ASN A 14 -36.95 6.15 9.85
C ASN A 14 -35.64 5.76 9.14
N SER A 15 -35.31 4.47 9.13
CA SER A 15 -34.05 3.96 8.57
C SER A 15 -34.01 3.94 7.04
N ILE A 16 -35.15 4.14 6.35
CA ILE A 16 -35.26 3.96 4.90
C ILE A 16 -34.25 4.79 4.10
N PHE A 17 -33.97 6.04 4.51
CA PHE A 17 -33.01 6.90 3.81
C PHE A 17 -31.57 6.39 3.94
N LEU A 18 -31.19 5.99 5.15
CA LEU A 18 -29.89 5.38 5.42
C LEU A 18 -29.73 4.05 4.67
N ASP A 19 -30.74 3.19 4.74
CA ASP A 19 -30.74 1.86 4.14
C ASP A 19 -30.68 1.96 2.62
N THR A 20 -31.47 2.86 2.01
CA THR A 20 -31.42 3.17 0.58
C THR A 20 -30.06 3.72 0.17
N ALA A 21 -29.49 4.64 0.95
CA ALA A 21 -28.16 5.17 0.67
C ALA A 21 -27.07 4.10 0.71
N PHE A 22 -27.20 3.09 1.58
CA PHE A 22 -26.31 1.93 1.60
C PHE A 22 -26.53 0.99 0.41
N ALA A 23 -27.78 0.62 0.09
CA ALA A 23 -28.10 -0.26 -1.03
C ALA A 23 -27.63 0.30 -2.39
N PHE A 24 -27.68 1.63 -2.55
CA PHE A 24 -27.21 2.31 -3.77
C PHE A 24 -25.81 2.91 -3.65
N SER A 25 -25.11 2.72 -2.53
CA SER A 25 -23.79 3.32 -2.28
C SER A 25 -22.77 3.05 -3.39
N PHE A 26 -22.79 1.83 -3.94
CA PHE A 26 -21.90 1.43 -5.02
C PHE A 26 -22.20 2.16 -6.35
N TRP A 27 -23.47 2.32 -6.71
CA TRP A 27 -23.87 3.10 -7.89
C TRP A 27 -23.54 4.56 -7.72
N ILE A 28 -23.72 5.10 -6.52
CA ILE A 28 -23.32 6.46 -6.18
C ILE A 28 -21.80 6.63 -6.40
N ILE A 29 -20.97 5.69 -5.93
CA ILE A 29 -19.52 5.72 -6.16
C ILE A 29 -19.20 5.69 -7.65
N LEU A 30 -19.88 4.85 -8.43
CA LEU A 30 -19.69 4.74 -9.88
C LEU A 30 -20.05 6.05 -10.61
N ILE A 31 -21.20 6.63 -10.31
CA ILE A 31 -21.66 7.90 -10.88
C ILE A 31 -20.68 9.02 -10.50
N LEU A 32 -20.27 9.08 -9.24
CA LEU A 32 -19.30 10.06 -8.76
C LEU A 32 -17.94 9.89 -9.47
N GLY A 33 -17.51 8.65 -9.69
CA GLY A 33 -16.30 8.32 -10.45
C GLY A 33 -16.38 8.84 -11.88
N PHE A 34 -17.52 8.65 -12.55
CA PHE A 34 -17.73 9.20 -13.89
C PHE A 34 -17.79 10.73 -13.90
N ILE A 35 -18.42 11.37 -12.91
CA ILE A 35 -18.45 12.83 -12.77
C ILE A 35 -17.03 13.40 -12.58
N LEU A 36 -16.21 12.75 -11.74
CA LEU A 36 -14.87 13.24 -11.40
C LEU A 36 -13.82 12.96 -12.49
N PHE A 37 -13.89 11.80 -13.15
CA PHE A 37 -12.86 11.35 -14.09
C PHE A 37 -13.33 11.30 -15.56
N GLY A 38 -14.60 11.58 -15.82
CA GLY A 38 -15.21 11.63 -17.16
C GLY A 38 -15.11 10.30 -17.91
N ARG A 39 -14.95 10.37 -19.23
CA ARG A 39 -14.80 9.20 -20.12
C ARG A 39 -13.64 8.28 -19.74
N LYS A 40 -12.64 8.75 -18.98
CA LYS A 40 -11.50 7.90 -18.55
C LYS A 40 -11.93 6.84 -17.54
N TYR A 41 -12.95 7.13 -16.73
CA TYR A 41 -13.51 6.16 -15.81
C TYR A 41 -14.14 4.97 -16.53
N LEU A 42 -14.46 5.10 -17.83
CA LEU A 42 -14.94 3.98 -18.64
C LEU A 42 -13.92 2.84 -18.72
N ILE A 43 -12.62 3.13 -18.62
CA ILE A 43 -11.60 2.06 -18.61
C ILE A 43 -11.73 1.23 -17.33
N VAL A 44 -11.81 1.89 -16.18
CA VAL A 44 -12.05 1.24 -14.88
C VAL A 44 -13.38 0.49 -14.90
N TRP A 45 -14.42 1.11 -15.47
CA TRP A 45 -15.74 0.48 -15.65
C TRP A 45 -15.67 -0.78 -16.52
N ARG A 46 -14.91 -0.78 -17.61
CA ARG A 46 -14.71 -1.95 -18.46
C ARG A 46 -14.00 -3.07 -17.70
N PHE A 47 -12.97 -2.78 -16.92
CA PHE A 47 -12.24 -3.81 -16.16
C PHE A 47 -13.05 -4.44 -15.01
N LEU A 48 -14.00 -3.71 -14.44
CA LEU A 48 -14.92 -4.18 -13.40
C LEU A 48 -16.28 -4.67 -13.98
N SER A 49 -16.37 -4.77 -15.31
CA SER A 49 -17.63 -4.98 -16.03
C SER A 49 -18.37 -6.31 -15.75
N PRO A 50 -17.73 -7.47 -15.47
CA PRO A 50 -18.46 -8.69 -15.15
C PRO A 50 -19.29 -8.57 -13.86
N GLU A 51 -18.69 -8.01 -12.80
CA GLU A 51 -19.33 -7.83 -11.50
C GLU A 51 -20.44 -6.77 -11.59
N TYR A 52 -20.19 -5.68 -12.33
CA TYR A 52 -21.21 -4.64 -12.59
C TYR A 52 -22.41 -5.18 -13.35
N LEU A 53 -22.16 -5.95 -14.40
CA LEU A 53 -23.22 -6.59 -15.18
C LEU A 53 -24.05 -7.49 -14.28
N THR A 54 -23.40 -8.28 -13.42
CA THR A 54 -24.08 -9.16 -12.49
C THR A 54 -24.93 -8.37 -11.50
N LEU A 55 -24.37 -7.33 -10.88
CA LEU A 55 -25.11 -6.48 -9.96
C LEU A 55 -26.28 -5.75 -10.64
N PHE A 56 -26.07 -5.24 -11.85
CA PHE A 56 -27.10 -4.59 -12.65
C PHE A 56 -28.25 -5.54 -12.97
N LEU A 57 -27.94 -6.77 -13.40
CA LEU A 57 -28.95 -7.79 -13.68
C LEU A 57 -29.67 -8.25 -12.41
N TYR A 58 -28.97 -8.31 -11.27
CA TYR A 58 -29.62 -8.57 -9.97
C TYR A 58 -30.58 -7.45 -9.60
N ILE A 59 -30.27 -6.19 -9.88
CA ILE A 59 -31.19 -5.08 -9.67
C ILE A 59 -32.39 -5.15 -10.60
N ILE A 60 -32.17 -5.39 -11.90
CA ILE A 60 -33.27 -5.55 -12.85
C ILE A 60 -34.19 -6.68 -12.41
N ALA A 61 -33.62 -7.82 -12.04
CA ALA A 61 -34.39 -8.96 -11.57
C ALA A 61 -35.17 -8.66 -10.30
N TRP A 62 -34.52 -7.99 -9.35
CA TRP A 62 -35.17 -7.56 -8.13
C TRP A 62 -36.31 -6.57 -8.43
N LEU A 63 -36.11 -5.59 -9.33
CA LEU A 63 -37.16 -4.66 -9.77
C LEU A 63 -38.31 -5.37 -10.47
N VAL A 64 -38.03 -6.38 -11.31
CA VAL A 64 -39.04 -7.21 -11.95
C VAL A 64 -39.85 -7.95 -10.88
N VAL A 65 -39.19 -8.55 -9.89
CA VAL A 65 -39.85 -9.23 -8.76
C VAL A 65 -40.76 -8.26 -8.00
N VAL A 66 -40.28 -7.08 -7.62
CA VAL A 66 -41.07 -6.06 -6.92
C VAL A 66 -42.26 -5.60 -7.75
N PHE A 67 -42.05 -5.36 -9.05
CA PHE A 67 -43.12 -4.96 -9.95
C PHE A 67 -44.21 -6.04 -10.02
N ILE A 68 -43.81 -7.31 -10.13
CA ILE A 68 -44.79 -8.39 -10.18
C ILE A 68 -45.54 -8.51 -8.85
N ASP A 69 -44.87 -8.39 -7.71
CA ASP A 69 -45.52 -8.40 -6.38
C ASP A 69 -46.50 -7.26 -6.18
N GLN A 70 -46.18 -6.08 -6.72
CA GLN A 70 -47.02 -4.90 -6.59
C GLN A 70 -48.25 -4.94 -7.51
N TYR A 71 -48.14 -5.52 -8.71
CA TYR A 71 -49.14 -5.40 -9.77
C TYR A 71 -49.82 -6.72 -10.17
N THR A 72 -49.45 -7.84 -9.57
CA THR A 72 -50.05 -9.15 -9.83
C THR A 72 -50.40 -9.87 -8.53
N PRO A 73 -51.33 -10.85 -8.53
CA PRO A 73 -51.64 -11.64 -7.33
C PRO A 73 -50.57 -12.67 -6.97
N LEU A 74 -49.42 -12.65 -7.64
CA LEU A 74 -48.29 -13.55 -7.39
C LEU A 74 -47.34 -12.87 -6.39
N THR A 75 -47.06 -13.52 -5.27
CA THR A 75 -46.11 -13.04 -4.24
C THR A 75 -44.77 -13.77 -4.37
N PHE A 76 -43.78 -13.09 -4.94
CA PHE A 76 -42.41 -13.55 -5.16
C PHE A 76 -41.49 -13.22 -3.98
N ILE A 77 -41.78 -12.15 -3.23
CA ILE A 77 -41.17 -11.88 -1.93
C ILE A 77 -41.93 -12.71 -0.88
N SER A 78 -41.75 -14.02 -0.93
CA SER A 78 -42.33 -14.93 0.07
C SER A 78 -41.48 -14.94 1.33
N ASP A 79 -42.06 -14.53 2.46
CA ASP A 79 -41.48 -14.59 3.81
C ASP A 79 -41.43 -16.01 4.39
N LYS A 80 -42.06 -16.97 3.72
CA LYS A 80 -42.16 -18.33 4.24
C LYS A 80 -40.78 -18.97 4.21
N ARG A 81 -40.23 -19.18 5.41
CA ARG A 81 -39.00 -19.97 5.58
C ARG A 81 -39.24 -21.38 5.03
N ILE A 82 -38.26 -21.93 4.33
CA ILE A 82 -38.31 -23.34 3.93
C ILE A 82 -38.53 -24.19 5.18
N GLY A 83 -39.65 -24.92 5.21
CA GLY A 83 -40.07 -25.74 6.36
C GLY A 83 -41.13 -25.13 7.28
N SER A 84 -41.64 -23.91 7.01
CA SER A 84 -42.84 -23.41 7.67
C SER A 84 -44.10 -24.10 7.14
N GLU A 85 -45.13 -24.26 7.98
CA GLU A 85 -46.42 -24.81 7.54
C GLU A 85 -46.97 -24.03 6.33
N GLY A 86 -47.36 -24.74 5.27
CA GLY A 86 -47.90 -24.16 4.04
C GLY A 86 -46.86 -23.61 3.04
N PHE A 87 -45.59 -24.01 3.13
CA PHE A 87 -44.59 -23.76 2.08
C PHE A 87 -44.77 -24.75 0.91
N THR A 88 -45.06 -24.23 -0.28
CA THR A 88 -45.27 -25.03 -1.50
C THR A 88 -44.04 -25.02 -2.41
N PHE A 89 -43.97 -25.96 -3.35
CA PHE A 89 -42.93 -25.95 -4.39
C PHE A 89 -43.01 -24.70 -5.29
N LEU A 90 -44.21 -24.15 -5.49
CA LEU A 90 -44.39 -22.87 -6.19
C LEU A 90 -43.79 -21.71 -5.39
N ASP A 91 -43.96 -21.67 -4.07
CA ASP A 91 -43.33 -20.65 -3.21
C ASP A 91 -41.79 -20.68 -3.32
N PHE A 92 -41.20 -21.87 -3.50
CA PHE A 92 -39.76 -22.03 -3.71
C PHE A 92 -39.29 -21.43 -5.05
N ILE A 93 -39.98 -21.75 -6.14
CA ILE A 93 -39.63 -21.26 -7.49
C ILE A 93 -39.80 -19.75 -7.59
N MET A 94 -40.85 -19.23 -6.94
CA MET A 94 -41.18 -17.80 -6.99
C MET A 94 -40.34 -16.97 -6.02
N ASN A 95 -39.47 -17.59 -5.22
CA ASN A 95 -38.65 -16.87 -4.27
C ASN A 95 -37.51 -16.07 -4.94
N ILE A 96 -37.25 -14.85 -4.46
CA ILE A 96 -36.12 -14.00 -4.88
C ILE A 96 -34.76 -14.73 -4.90
N TYR A 97 -34.46 -15.62 -3.95
CA TYR A 97 -33.20 -16.39 -3.96
C TYR A 97 -33.11 -17.30 -5.20
N PHE A 98 -34.20 -17.99 -5.55
CA PHE A 98 -34.24 -18.88 -6.71
C PHE A 98 -34.08 -18.10 -8.02
N ILE A 99 -34.75 -16.95 -8.13
CA ILE A 99 -34.62 -16.05 -9.29
C ILE A 99 -33.17 -15.58 -9.45
N LEU A 100 -32.53 -15.11 -8.38
CA LEU A 100 -31.13 -14.69 -8.41
C LEU A 100 -30.19 -15.84 -8.78
N ILE A 101 -30.46 -17.07 -8.32
CA ILE A 101 -29.72 -18.26 -8.75
C ILE A 101 -29.90 -18.48 -10.26
N MET A 102 -31.12 -18.44 -10.80
CA MET A 102 -31.37 -18.58 -12.23
C MET A 102 -30.64 -17.54 -13.07
N ILE A 103 -30.61 -16.28 -12.62
CA ILE A 103 -29.90 -15.20 -13.31
C ILE A 103 -28.39 -15.42 -13.26
N ASN A 104 -27.84 -15.85 -12.12
CA ASN A 104 -26.42 -16.20 -12.01
C ASN A 104 -26.02 -17.28 -13.02
N TRP A 105 -26.87 -18.30 -13.22
CA TRP A 105 -26.66 -19.32 -14.25
C TRP A 105 -26.83 -18.79 -15.68
N LEU A 106 -27.84 -17.96 -15.92
CA LEU A 106 -28.03 -17.30 -17.21
C LEU A 106 -26.78 -16.49 -17.59
N ILE A 107 -26.29 -15.66 -16.66
CA ILE A 107 -25.06 -14.87 -16.82
C ILE A 107 -23.88 -15.78 -17.13
N TYR A 108 -23.70 -16.86 -16.38
CA TYR A 108 -22.62 -17.81 -16.61
C TYR A 108 -22.60 -18.30 -18.07
N PHE A 109 -23.74 -18.71 -18.63
CA PHE A 109 -23.81 -19.20 -20.00
C PHE A 109 -23.56 -18.12 -21.06
N ILE A 110 -24.08 -16.90 -20.87
CA ILE A 110 -23.97 -15.81 -21.86
C ILE A 110 -22.74 -14.91 -21.67
N SER A 111 -22.02 -15.06 -20.55
CA SER A 111 -20.90 -14.20 -20.12
C SER A 111 -19.85 -14.01 -21.20
N GLY A 112 -19.50 -15.07 -21.94
CA GLY A 112 -18.48 -15.02 -23.00
C GLY A 112 -18.79 -14.00 -24.09
N PHE A 113 -20.06 -13.92 -24.53
CA PHE A 113 -20.48 -12.95 -25.55
C PHE A 113 -20.53 -11.52 -24.98
N ILE A 114 -21.09 -11.36 -23.78
CA ILE A 114 -21.26 -10.04 -23.18
C ILE A 114 -19.90 -9.41 -22.86
N LEU A 115 -18.96 -10.19 -22.31
CA LEU A 115 -17.63 -9.71 -21.96
C LEU A 115 -16.82 -9.28 -23.18
N ASP A 116 -16.91 -9.98 -24.33
CA ASP A 116 -16.30 -9.51 -25.58
C ASP A 116 -16.74 -8.07 -25.92
N LYS A 117 -18.03 -7.76 -25.74
CA LYS A 117 -18.61 -6.45 -26.05
C LYS A 117 -18.23 -5.40 -25.01
N LEU A 118 -18.39 -5.69 -23.72
CA LEU A 118 -18.09 -4.76 -22.64
C LEU A 118 -16.59 -4.43 -22.59
N LEU A 119 -15.73 -5.44 -22.70
CA LEU A 119 -14.28 -5.27 -22.75
C LEU A 119 -13.78 -4.89 -24.15
N GLY A 120 -14.66 -4.75 -25.16
CA GLY A 120 -14.27 -4.39 -26.53
C GLY A 120 -13.15 -5.26 -27.10
N ILE A 121 -13.17 -6.55 -26.78
CA ILE A 121 -12.20 -7.54 -27.20
C ILE A 121 -12.46 -7.91 -28.67
N LYS A 122 -11.41 -7.85 -29.49
CA LYS A 122 -11.45 -8.22 -30.91
C LYS A 122 -10.76 -9.56 -31.12
N ARG A 123 -11.23 -10.34 -32.09
CA ARG A 123 -10.62 -11.65 -32.40
C ARG A 123 -9.23 -11.47 -33.00
N VAL A 124 -8.27 -12.22 -32.47
CA VAL A 124 -6.88 -12.23 -32.96
C VAL A 124 -6.83 -12.91 -34.33
N LYS A 125 -6.11 -12.29 -35.27
CA LYS A 125 -5.77 -12.86 -36.57
C LYS A 125 -4.31 -13.28 -36.70
N ASP A 126 -3.47 -12.81 -35.77
CA ASP A 126 -2.05 -13.11 -35.72
C ASP A 126 -1.83 -14.62 -35.50
N LYS A 127 -1.15 -15.26 -36.46
CA LYS A 127 -0.89 -16.70 -36.45
C LYS A 127 0.11 -17.10 -35.39
N GLU A 128 1.08 -16.24 -35.06
CA GLU A 128 2.11 -16.58 -34.07
C GLU A 128 1.51 -16.59 -32.67
N LEU A 129 0.73 -15.56 -32.35
CA LEU A 129 0.01 -15.48 -31.07
C LEU A 129 -0.98 -16.63 -30.90
N LEU A 130 -1.70 -17.02 -31.97
CA LEU A 130 -2.59 -18.18 -31.94
C LEU A 130 -1.82 -19.49 -31.72
N LYS A 131 -0.68 -19.69 -32.39
CA LYS A 131 0.18 -20.86 -32.18
C LYS A 131 0.71 -20.93 -30.75
N LEU A 132 1.11 -19.80 -30.17
CA LEU A 132 1.58 -19.72 -28.78
C LEU A 132 0.48 -20.14 -27.81
N VAL A 133 -0.73 -19.57 -27.94
CA VAL A 133 -1.88 -19.93 -27.11
C VAL A 133 -2.23 -21.41 -27.28
N ASP A 134 -2.23 -21.92 -28.50
CA ASP A 134 -2.53 -23.34 -28.77
C ASP A 134 -1.49 -24.28 -28.14
N LYS A 135 -0.20 -23.92 -28.17
CA LYS A 135 0.87 -24.67 -27.48
C LYS A 135 0.59 -24.73 -25.97
N ILE A 136 0.43 -23.59 -25.32
CA ILE A 136 0.22 -23.53 -23.86
C ILE A 136 -1.09 -24.23 -23.47
N LYS A 137 -2.15 -24.09 -24.27
CA LYS A 137 -3.42 -24.80 -24.09
C LYS A 137 -3.21 -26.32 -24.08
N ASN A 138 -2.36 -26.84 -24.95
CA ASN A 138 -2.03 -28.26 -25.01
C ASN A 138 -1.21 -28.69 -23.79
N ASP A 139 -0.21 -27.90 -23.38
CA ASP A 139 0.62 -28.16 -22.20
C ASP A 139 -0.22 -28.20 -20.91
N ILE A 140 -1.21 -27.30 -20.78
CA ILE A 140 -2.18 -27.27 -19.67
C ILE A 140 -3.20 -28.43 -19.77
N GLY A 141 -3.34 -29.03 -20.94
CA GLY A 141 -4.22 -30.18 -21.21
C GLY A 141 -5.70 -29.82 -21.43
N ILE A 142 -5.98 -28.68 -22.07
CA ILE A 142 -7.35 -28.26 -22.40
C ILE A 142 -7.75 -28.89 -23.75
N LYS A 143 -8.85 -29.64 -23.73
CA LYS A 143 -9.48 -30.18 -24.96
C LYS A 143 -10.44 -29.16 -25.58
N GLY A 144 -10.49 -29.14 -26.91
CA GLY A 144 -11.39 -28.31 -27.70
C GLY A 144 -10.81 -26.94 -28.06
N LYS A 145 -11.63 -26.13 -28.75
CA LYS A 145 -11.24 -24.80 -29.23
C LYS A 145 -11.35 -23.77 -28.09
N VAL A 146 -10.32 -22.94 -27.93
CA VAL A 146 -10.35 -21.74 -27.09
C VAL A 146 -10.37 -20.54 -28.03
N LYS A 147 -11.35 -19.64 -27.86
CA LYS A 147 -11.44 -18.45 -28.71
C LYS A 147 -10.52 -17.36 -28.17
N VAL A 148 -9.50 -17.00 -28.94
CA VAL A 148 -8.52 -15.97 -28.56
C VAL A 148 -9.00 -14.59 -28.99
N GLY A 149 -8.86 -13.61 -28.11
CA GLY A 149 -9.16 -12.22 -28.34
C GLY A 149 -8.05 -11.30 -27.86
N TYR A 150 -8.07 -10.06 -28.30
CA TYR A 150 -7.12 -9.02 -27.93
C TYR A 150 -7.86 -7.71 -27.60
N GLY A 151 -7.44 -7.06 -26.53
CA GLY A 151 -7.89 -5.73 -26.11
C GLY A 151 -6.69 -4.79 -25.97
N ASN A 152 -6.81 -3.57 -26.51
CA ASN A 152 -5.78 -2.55 -26.39
C ASN A 152 -5.91 -1.79 -25.06
N TYR A 153 -4.96 -2.00 -24.15
CA TYR A 153 -4.96 -1.46 -22.78
C TYR A 153 -3.53 -1.25 -22.27
N PRO A 154 -3.27 -0.28 -21.37
CA PRO A 154 -1.92 0.11 -20.96
C PRO A 154 -1.20 -0.88 -20.01
N ILE A 155 -1.70 -2.11 -19.86
CA ILE A 155 -1.18 -3.14 -18.95
C ILE A 155 -1.03 -4.44 -19.74
N LEU A 156 0.05 -5.19 -19.50
CA LEU A 156 0.14 -6.57 -19.93
C LEU A 156 -0.61 -7.49 -18.96
N ASN A 157 -1.69 -8.08 -19.43
CA ASN A 157 -2.46 -9.09 -18.71
C ASN A 157 -3.13 -10.05 -19.71
N ALA A 158 -3.75 -11.11 -19.21
CA ALA A 158 -4.74 -11.87 -19.95
C ALA A 158 -5.89 -12.22 -19.03
N MET A 159 -7.01 -12.65 -19.61
CA MET A 159 -8.17 -13.07 -18.86
C MET A 159 -8.79 -14.28 -19.54
N ALA A 160 -8.94 -15.38 -18.82
CA ALA A 160 -9.79 -16.49 -19.23
C ALA A 160 -11.22 -16.28 -18.74
N TYR A 161 -12.20 -16.45 -19.64
CA TYR A 161 -13.61 -16.20 -19.33
C TYR A 161 -14.54 -17.05 -20.20
N GLY A 162 -15.82 -17.00 -19.84
CA GLY A 162 -16.88 -17.79 -20.45
C GLY A 162 -17.23 -19.05 -19.68
N SER A 163 -18.23 -19.76 -20.19
CA SER A 163 -18.74 -20.99 -19.60
C SER A 163 -17.93 -22.21 -20.03
N LEU A 164 -18.21 -23.35 -19.42
CA LEU A 164 -17.61 -24.64 -19.77
C LEU A 164 -17.73 -24.99 -21.27
N ILE A 165 -18.80 -24.53 -21.91
CA ILE A 165 -19.10 -24.77 -23.33
C ILE A 165 -18.58 -23.65 -24.26
N ASP A 166 -18.20 -22.49 -23.71
CA ASP A 166 -17.69 -21.34 -24.46
C ASP A 166 -16.39 -20.82 -23.85
N LYS A 167 -15.28 -21.51 -24.14
CA LYS A 167 -13.95 -21.19 -23.61
C LYS A 167 -13.32 -20.02 -24.38
N ARG A 168 -12.99 -18.94 -23.68
CA ARG A 168 -12.38 -17.74 -24.26
C ARG A 168 -11.17 -17.30 -23.46
N ILE A 169 -10.23 -16.67 -24.15
CA ILE A 169 -9.11 -15.97 -23.54
C ILE A 169 -8.91 -14.63 -24.24
N ALA A 170 -8.74 -13.56 -23.48
CA ALA A 170 -8.43 -12.22 -23.99
C ALA A 170 -7.03 -11.83 -23.53
N ILE A 171 -6.19 -11.43 -24.47
CA ILE A 171 -4.89 -10.83 -24.20
C ILE A 171 -5.08 -9.32 -24.13
N ILE A 172 -4.54 -8.71 -23.10
CA ILE A 172 -4.71 -7.30 -22.75
C ILE A 172 -3.31 -6.72 -22.76
N ALA A 173 -3.02 -5.83 -23.70
CA ALA A 173 -1.71 -5.19 -23.82
C ALA A 173 -1.84 -3.90 -24.64
N GLU A 174 -0.83 -3.03 -24.56
CA GLU A 174 -0.86 -1.75 -25.26
C GLU A 174 -0.61 -1.95 -26.76
N SER A 175 0.33 -2.84 -27.06
CA SER A 175 0.70 -3.25 -28.41
C SER A 175 1.01 -4.74 -28.42
N PRO A 176 0.58 -5.51 -29.45
CA PRO A 176 0.97 -6.90 -29.61
C PRO A 176 2.49 -7.10 -29.79
N ALA A 177 3.18 -6.09 -30.35
CA ALA A 177 4.60 -6.16 -30.70
C ALA A 177 5.57 -5.93 -29.52
N GLU A 178 5.07 -5.42 -28.39
CA GLU A 178 5.90 -5.00 -27.24
C GLU A 178 5.73 -5.93 -26.02
N ILE A 179 5.14 -7.12 -26.23
CA ILE A 179 4.86 -8.06 -25.15
C ILE A 179 6.08 -8.96 -24.92
N PRO A 180 6.71 -8.95 -23.74
CA PRO A 180 7.74 -9.93 -23.40
C PRO A 180 7.15 -11.35 -23.46
N GLU A 181 7.68 -12.18 -24.37
CA GLU A 181 7.11 -13.50 -24.68
C GLU A 181 7.05 -14.41 -23.44
N ASP A 182 8.10 -14.39 -22.61
CA ASP A 182 8.15 -15.14 -21.35
C ASP A 182 7.02 -14.75 -20.40
N GLU A 183 6.77 -13.46 -20.21
CA GLU A 183 5.71 -13.01 -19.30
C GLU A 183 4.33 -13.40 -19.82
N LEU A 184 4.13 -13.24 -21.13
CA LEU A 184 2.89 -13.65 -21.78
C LEU A 184 2.64 -15.15 -21.64
N LYS A 185 3.67 -15.99 -21.80
CA LYS A 185 3.56 -17.45 -21.57
C LYS A 185 3.07 -17.75 -20.16
N GLY A 186 3.67 -17.13 -19.14
CA GLY A 186 3.30 -17.32 -17.75
C GLY A 186 1.86 -16.91 -17.46
N ILE A 187 1.45 -15.73 -17.94
CA ILE A 187 0.09 -15.21 -17.77
C ILE A 187 -0.92 -16.10 -18.50
N LEU A 188 -0.66 -16.47 -19.75
CA LEU A 188 -1.53 -17.36 -20.52
C LEU A 188 -1.68 -18.73 -19.86
N ALA A 189 -0.59 -19.29 -19.32
CA ALA A 189 -0.63 -20.56 -18.61
C ALA A 189 -1.54 -20.48 -17.38
N HIS A 190 -1.44 -19.41 -16.59
CA HIS A 190 -2.29 -19.14 -15.43
C HIS A 190 -3.77 -19.04 -15.78
N GLU A 191 -4.09 -18.21 -16.78
CA GLU A 191 -5.47 -18.01 -17.21
C GLU A 191 -6.07 -19.28 -17.83
N LEU A 192 -5.30 -20.01 -18.65
CA LEU A 192 -5.74 -21.30 -19.19
C LEU A 192 -5.90 -22.34 -18.08
N ALA A 193 -5.08 -22.32 -17.02
CA ALA A 193 -5.28 -23.18 -15.87
C ALA A 193 -6.63 -22.94 -15.17
N HIS A 194 -7.12 -21.70 -15.09
CA HIS A 194 -8.50 -21.42 -14.64
C HIS A 194 -9.55 -22.11 -15.51
N THR A 195 -9.37 -22.05 -16.84
CA THR A 195 -10.25 -22.73 -17.80
C THR A 195 -10.23 -24.25 -17.61
N LYS A 196 -9.04 -24.83 -17.43
CA LYS A 196 -8.86 -26.27 -17.18
C LYS A 196 -9.51 -26.71 -15.87
N GLY A 197 -9.34 -25.92 -14.82
CA GLY A 197 -9.92 -26.14 -13.50
C GLY A 197 -11.43 -25.87 -13.41
N LYS A 198 -12.04 -25.33 -14.48
CA LYS A 198 -13.45 -24.93 -14.53
C LYS A 198 -13.82 -23.93 -13.42
N HIS A 199 -12.91 -23.00 -13.11
CA HIS A 199 -13.07 -22.12 -11.95
C HIS A 199 -14.30 -21.20 -12.05
N THR A 200 -14.69 -20.77 -13.26
CA THR A 200 -15.92 -19.99 -13.48
C THR A 200 -17.17 -20.77 -13.06
N LEU A 201 -17.25 -22.06 -13.39
CA LEU A 201 -18.34 -22.94 -12.95
C LEU A 201 -18.35 -23.13 -11.43
N ILE A 202 -17.16 -23.34 -10.83
CA ILE A 202 -17.05 -23.50 -9.37
C ILE A 202 -17.51 -22.21 -8.67
N LEU A 203 -17.16 -21.04 -9.21
CA LEU A 203 -17.59 -19.76 -8.65
C LEU A 203 -19.11 -19.59 -8.75
N THR A 204 -19.72 -19.93 -9.89
CA THR A 204 -21.19 -19.95 -10.05
C THR A 204 -21.86 -20.88 -9.05
N LEU A 205 -21.29 -22.06 -8.79
CA LEU A 205 -21.80 -22.99 -7.78
C LEU A 205 -21.67 -22.42 -6.37
N ILE A 206 -20.53 -21.81 -6.03
CA ILE A 206 -20.31 -21.17 -4.72
C ILE A 206 -21.32 -20.05 -4.49
N THR A 207 -21.57 -19.18 -5.47
CA THR A 207 -22.55 -18.10 -5.33
C THR A 207 -23.98 -18.62 -5.25
N SER A 208 -24.31 -19.71 -5.95
CA SER A 208 -25.60 -20.40 -5.77
C SER A 208 -25.75 -21.00 -4.37
N ILE A 209 -24.70 -21.64 -3.84
CA ILE A 209 -24.70 -22.20 -2.48
C ILE A 209 -24.85 -21.08 -1.44
N ASP A 210 -24.17 -19.94 -1.61
CA ASP A 210 -24.31 -18.77 -0.73
C ASP A 210 -25.77 -18.30 -0.67
N LEU A 211 -26.44 -18.16 -1.82
CA LEU A 211 -27.86 -17.80 -1.88
C LEU A 211 -28.76 -18.85 -1.22
N ILE A 212 -28.47 -20.14 -1.39
CA ILE A 212 -29.21 -21.23 -0.72
C ILE A 212 -29.03 -21.16 0.80
N VAL A 213 -27.81 -20.96 1.28
CA VAL A 213 -27.52 -20.84 2.72
C VAL A 213 -28.22 -19.62 3.31
N ARG A 214 -28.19 -18.47 2.61
CA ARG A 214 -28.91 -17.27 3.02
C ARG A 214 -30.41 -17.50 3.12
N MET A 215 -30.99 -18.18 2.12
CA MET A 215 -32.39 -18.58 2.10
C MET A 215 -32.75 -19.44 3.32
N LEU A 216 -31.94 -20.47 3.62
CA LEU A 216 -32.17 -21.37 4.76
C LEU A 216 -32.06 -20.66 6.12
N LEU A 217 -31.15 -19.69 6.23
CA LEU A 217 -30.92 -18.92 7.46
C LEU A 217 -31.81 -17.67 7.58
N GLY A 218 -32.64 -17.38 6.58
CA GLY A 218 -33.46 -16.16 6.53
C GLY A 218 -32.64 -14.86 6.44
N ILE A 219 -31.40 -14.94 5.97
CA ILE A 219 -30.52 -13.78 5.77
C ILE A 219 -30.90 -13.12 4.43
N PRO A 220 -31.14 -11.81 4.36
CA PRO A 220 -31.44 -11.15 3.10
C PRO A 220 -30.41 -11.45 1.99
N ALA A 221 -30.90 -11.68 0.78
CA ALA A 221 -30.12 -12.08 -0.39
C ALA A 221 -29.14 -10.98 -0.80
N THR A 222 -29.59 -9.73 -0.76
CA THR A 222 -28.84 -8.54 -1.19
C THR A 222 -29.16 -7.35 -0.29
N PHE A 223 -28.42 -6.24 -0.45
CA PHE A 223 -28.79 -4.98 0.21
C PHE A 223 -30.12 -4.41 -0.30
N TYR A 224 -30.51 -4.69 -1.55
CA TYR A 224 -31.82 -4.27 -2.08
C TYR A 224 -32.95 -5.02 -1.38
N ASP A 225 -32.81 -6.34 -1.27
CA ASP A 225 -33.73 -7.21 -0.54
C ASP A 225 -33.77 -6.85 0.95
N TYR A 226 -32.66 -6.42 1.56
CA TYR A 226 -32.69 -5.88 2.92
C TYR A 226 -33.54 -4.59 3.02
N THR A 227 -33.35 -3.64 2.11
CA THR A 227 -33.93 -2.28 2.21
C THR A 227 -35.41 -2.22 1.87
N PHE A 228 -35.86 -3.03 0.93
CA PHE A 228 -37.16 -2.86 0.29
C PHE A 228 -38.09 -4.08 0.45
N ARG A 229 -37.69 -5.08 1.25
CA ARG A 229 -38.57 -6.19 1.62
C ARG A 229 -39.65 -5.69 2.59
N ASP A 230 -40.87 -6.20 2.41
CA ASP A 230 -41.99 -6.03 3.32
C ASP A 230 -42.45 -7.43 3.80
N PRO A 231 -42.45 -7.72 5.11
CA PRO A 231 -42.03 -6.86 6.22
C PRO A 231 -40.50 -6.68 6.29
N PRO A 232 -40.03 -5.55 6.86
CA PRO A 232 -38.61 -5.26 6.94
C PRO A 232 -37.85 -6.30 7.79
N PRO A 233 -36.57 -6.56 7.47
CA PRO A 233 -35.76 -7.50 8.24
C PRO A 233 -35.65 -7.09 9.72
N GLN A 234 -35.79 -8.06 10.63
CA GLN A 234 -35.60 -7.82 12.08
C GLN A 234 -34.15 -7.51 12.46
N MET A 235 -33.19 -7.88 11.61
CA MET A 235 -31.76 -7.67 11.85
C MET A 235 -31.35 -6.22 11.56
N PRO A 236 -30.66 -5.50 12.48
CA PRO A 236 -30.16 -4.17 12.19
C PRO A 236 -29.14 -4.12 11.03
N MET A 237 -29.16 -3.06 10.22
CA MET A 237 -28.32 -2.90 9.03
C MET A 237 -26.82 -3.04 9.34
N ILE A 238 -26.38 -2.52 10.48
CA ILE A 238 -24.97 -2.65 10.89
C ILE A 238 -24.55 -4.10 11.11
N VAL A 239 -25.44 -4.93 11.66
CA VAL A 239 -25.21 -6.38 11.84
C VAL A 239 -25.17 -7.05 10.48
N PHE A 240 -26.09 -6.69 9.58
CA PHE A 240 -26.12 -7.22 8.22
C PHE A 240 -24.85 -6.86 7.42
N ILE A 241 -24.32 -5.64 7.57
CA ILE A 241 -23.05 -5.22 6.95
C ILE A 241 -21.89 -6.08 7.46
N PHE A 242 -21.74 -6.26 8.77
CA PHE A 242 -20.66 -7.07 9.35
C PHE A 242 -20.80 -8.56 9.01
N LEU A 243 -22.02 -9.07 8.95
CA LEU A 243 -22.30 -10.44 8.51
C LEU A 243 -21.87 -10.66 7.06
N ASN A 244 -22.27 -9.77 6.14
CA ASN A 244 -21.85 -9.84 4.73
C ASN A 244 -20.33 -9.71 4.60
N PHE A 245 -19.70 -8.83 5.35
CA PHE A 245 -18.24 -8.71 5.38
C PHE A 245 -17.56 -10.02 5.79
N GLY A 246 -18.08 -10.71 6.82
CA GLY A 246 -17.61 -12.02 7.24
C GLY A 246 -17.79 -13.09 6.16
N ILE A 247 -18.96 -13.12 5.50
CA ILE A 247 -19.25 -14.03 4.39
C ILE A 247 -18.28 -13.78 3.23
N TYR A 248 -18.05 -12.53 2.83
CA TYR A 248 -17.12 -12.18 1.76
C TYR A 248 -15.69 -12.64 2.06
N ILE A 249 -15.22 -12.51 3.29
CA ILE A 249 -13.91 -13.03 3.70
C ILE A 249 -13.83 -14.55 3.46
N ILE A 250 -14.88 -15.30 3.80
CA ILE A 250 -14.93 -16.75 3.58
C ILE A 250 -14.96 -17.08 2.09
N LEU A 251 -15.80 -16.39 1.31
CA LEU A 251 -15.88 -16.57 -0.15
C LEU A 251 -14.54 -16.29 -0.84
N PHE A 252 -13.84 -15.24 -0.42
CA PHE A 252 -12.50 -14.92 -0.94
C PHE A 252 -11.45 -15.96 -0.60
N ILE A 253 -11.57 -16.68 0.52
CA ILE A 253 -10.69 -17.83 0.78
C ILE A 253 -10.88 -18.90 -0.30
N PHE A 254 -12.11 -19.19 -0.72
CA PHE A 254 -12.35 -20.13 -1.82
C PHE A 254 -11.78 -19.62 -3.15
N VAL A 255 -11.99 -18.34 -3.47
CA VAL A 255 -11.41 -17.73 -4.68
C VAL A 255 -9.88 -17.85 -4.68
N ARG A 256 -9.22 -17.56 -3.55
CA ARG A 256 -7.76 -17.71 -3.40
C ARG A 256 -7.27 -19.14 -3.53
N ILE A 257 -8.08 -20.13 -3.13
CA ILE A 257 -7.75 -21.55 -3.35
C ILE A 257 -7.76 -21.85 -4.84
N LEU A 258 -8.71 -21.28 -5.59
CA LEU A 258 -8.75 -21.41 -7.05
C LEU A 258 -7.55 -20.71 -7.70
N GLU A 259 -7.13 -19.55 -7.20
CA GLU A 259 -5.89 -18.88 -7.63
C GLU A 259 -4.66 -19.77 -7.44
N GLY A 260 -4.45 -20.29 -6.21
CA GLY A 260 -3.31 -21.17 -5.94
C GLY A 260 -3.35 -22.49 -6.74
N ARG A 261 -4.55 -22.98 -7.10
CA ARG A 261 -4.69 -24.15 -8.00
C ARG A 261 -4.27 -23.83 -9.43
N ALA A 262 -4.55 -22.62 -9.91
CA ALA A 262 -4.11 -22.19 -11.23
C ALA A 262 -2.60 -21.93 -11.27
N ASP A 263 -2.05 -21.31 -10.24
CA ASP A 263 -0.60 -21.16 -10.06
C ASP A 263 0.10 -22.53 -10.06
N LEU A 264 -0.41 -23.49 -9.28
CA LEU A 264 0.13 -24.85 -9.24
C LEU A 264 0.05 -25.56 -10.60
N LYS A 265 -1.06 -25.45 -11.32
CA LYS A 265 -1.23 -26.08 -12.63
C LYS A 265 -0.27 -25.47 -13.68
N SER A 266 -0.06 -24.16 -13.61
CA SER A 266 0.89 -23.45 -14.48
C SER A 266 2.32 -23.88 -14.20
N LYS A 267 2.65 -24.06 -12.92
CA LYS A 267 3.92 -24.63 -12.48
C LYS A 267 4.12 -26.07 -12.98
N GLU A 268 3.12 -26.94 -12.82
CA GLU A 268 3.16 -28.32 -13.32
C GLU A 268 3.35 -28.39 -14.84
N ALA A 269 2.82 -27.40 -15.57
CA ALA A 269 3.00 -27.28 -17.02
C ALA A 269 4.34 -26.64 -17.43
N GLY A 270 5.21 -26.30 -16.48
CA GLY A 270 6.56 -25.79 -16.73
C GLY A 270 6.69 -24.26 -16.82
N TYR A 271 5.63 -23.50 -16.52
CA TYR A 271 5.58 -22.03 -16.71
C TYR A 271 5.81 -21.21 -15.42
N ALA A 272 6.47 -21.80 -14.42
CA ALA A 272 6.65 -21.16 -13.11
C ALA A 272 7.56 -19.92 -13.17
N LYS A 273 8.70 -20.00 -13.88
CA LYS A 273 9.68 -18.89 -13.96
C LYS A 273 9.06 -17.70 -14.71
N GLU A 274 8.37 -17.99 -15.80
CA GLU A 274 7.61 -17.08 -16.65
C GLU A 274 6.54 -16.34 -15.85
N LEU A 275 5.73 -17.07 -15.07
CA LEU A 275 4.69 -16.48 -14.23
C LEU A 275 5.28 -15.61 -13.11
N VAL A 276 6.40 -16.02 -12.51
CA VAL A 276 7.11 -15.18 -11.52
C VAL A 276 7.64 -13.89 -12.15
N LYS A 277 8.21 -13.94 -13.37
CA LYS A 277 8.62 -12.74 -14.13
C LYS A 277 7.42 -11.82 -14.39
N ALA A 278 6.26 -12.38 -14.74
CA ALA A 278 5.04 -11.61 -14.98
C ALA A 278 4.49 -10.96 -13.70
N LEU A 279 4.43 -11.69 -12.59
CA LEU A 279 4.01 -11.16 -11.29
C LEU A 279 4.92 -10.02 -10.82
N TYR A 280 6.24 -10.13 -11.05
CA TYR A 280 7.17 -9.06 -10.73
C TYR A 280 6.89 -7.80 -11.57
N ASN A 281 6.71 -7.92 -12.90
CA ASN A 281 6.38 -6.76 -13.75
C ASN A 281 5.02 -6.14 -13.37
N LEU A 282 4.01 -6.96 -13.11
CA LEU A 282 2.68 -6.50 -12.72
C LEU A 282 2.73 -5.71 -11.41
N GLU A 283 3.40 -6.24 -10.39
CA GLU A 283 3.58 -5.54 -9.10
C GLU A 283 4.38 -4.23 -9.26
N SER A 284 5.35 -4.20 -10.15
CA SER A 284 6.10 -2.98 -10.49
C SER A 284 5.20 -1.95 -11.16
N PHE A 285 4.30 -2.35 -12.07
CA PHE A 285 3.32 -1.45 -12.67
C PHE A 285 2.36 -0.84 -11.63
N TYR A 286 2.04 -1.60 -10.57
CA TYR A 286 1.18 -1.15 -9.48
C TYR A 286 1.92 -0.50 -8.31
N ALA A 287 3.25 -0.33 -8.40
CA ALA A 287 4.11 0.03 -7.27
C ALA A 287 3.62 1.26 -6.47
N SER A 288 3.15 2.29 -7.18
CA SER A 288 2.63 3.56 -6.64
C SER A 288 1.24 3.46 -5.99
N GLY A 289 0.46 2.40 -6.27
CA GLY A 289 -0.91 2.18 -5.78
C GLY A 289 -1.11 0.90 -4.95
N ARG A 290 -0.02 0.15 -4.66
CA ARG A 290 -0.03 -1.17 -4.00
C ARG A 290 -0.91 -1.27 -2.75
N GLU A 291 -1.01 -0.21 -1.95
CA GLU A 291 -1.73 -0.23 -0.67
C GLU A 291 -3.20 0.24 -0.75
N ILE A 292 -3.59 0.95 -1.81
CA ILE A 292 -4.92 1.58 -1.94
C ILE A 292 -5.78 0.88 -3.01
N GLY A 293 -5.20 0.00 -3.83
CA GLY A 293 -5.92 -0.83 -4.80
C GLY A 293 -6.44 -0.06 -6.03
N LEU A 294 -6.09 1.22 -6.16
CA LEU A 294 -6.51 2.09 -7.25
C LEU A 294 -5.26 2.65 -7.93
N ASN A 295 -4.94 2.15 -9.13
CA ASN A 295 -3.81 2.66 -9.90
C ASN A 295 -4.21 3.89 -10.70
N THR A 296 -3.69 5.04 -10.29
CA THR A 296 -3.89 6.34 -10.94
C THR A 296 -3.33 6.37 -12.37
N MET A 297 -2.42 5.45 -12.73
CA MET A 297 -1.91 5.32 -14.09
C MET A 297 -3.01 5.00 -15.10
N LEU A 298 -3.97 4.14 -14.74
CA LEU A 298 -5.12 3.81 -15.62
C LEU A 298 -6.02 5.01 -15.89
N LEU A 299 -5.95 6.04 -15.05
CA LEU A 299 -6.76 7.25 -15.12
C LEU A 299 -5.97 8.45 -15.70
N SER A 300 -4.68 8.27 -16.00
CA SER A 300 -3.77 9.30 -16.51
C SER A 300 -3.43 9.13 -17.99
N LYS A 301 -3.16 10.23 -18.69
CA LYS A 301 -2.55 10.21 -20.04
C LYS A 301 -1.02 10.17 -19.99
N GLU A 302 -0.44 10.71 -18.92
CA GLU A 302 1.00 10.72 -18.71
C GLU A 302 1.43 9.27 -18.40
N LYS A 303 2.45 8.78 -19.11
CA LYS A 303 3.08 7.48 -18.85
C LYS A 303 4.17 7.64 -17.79
N ILE A 304 4.45 6.57 -17.06
CA ILE A 304 5.59 6.52 -16.13
C ILE A 304 6.88 6.69 -16.94
N SER A 305 7.77 7.57 -16.48
CA SER A 305 9.09 7.76 -17.09
C SER A 305 9.97 6.52 -16.89
N ASN A 306 10.96 6.31 -17.76
CA ASN A 306 11.88 5.18 -17.61
C ASN A 306 12.61 5.20 -16.25
N ASP A 307 12.97 6.38 -15.75
CA ASP A 307 13.63 6.59 -14.45
C ASP A 307 12.73 6.13 -13.29
N ASN A 308 11.46 6.53 -13.28
CA ASN A 308 10.51 6.10 -12.25
C ASN A 308 10.17 4.61 -12.37
N LYS A 309 10.06 4.10 -13.61
CA LYS A 309 9.86 2.67 -13.86
C LYS A 309 11.02 1.84 -13.31
N LEU A 310 12.24 2.31 -13.46
CA LEU A 310 13.44 1.70 -12.89
C LEU A 310 13.37 1.65 -11.36
N LEU A 311 12.97 2.75 -10.71
CA LEU A 311 12.77 2.79 -9.25
C LEU A 311 11.63 1.87 -8.79
N ASP A 312 10.51 1.84 -9.50
CA ASP A 312 9.38 0.97 -9.20
C ASP A 312 9.76 -0.52 -9.26
N TYR A 313 10.62 -0.89 -10.22
CA TYR A 313 11.19 -2.23 -10.33
C TYR A 313 12.13 -2.57 -9.17
N ILE A 314 13.04 -1.67 -8.83
CA ILE A 314 13.93 -1.80 -7.68
C ILE A 314 13.12 -2.02 -6.40
N ASP A 315 12.18 -1.12 -6.11
CA ASP A 315 11.41 -1.14 -4.88
C ASP A 315 10.51 -2.38 -4.79
N THR A 316 9.99 -2.82 -5.94
CA THR A 316 9.18 -4.05 -6.01
C THR A 316 9.99 -5.31 -5.76
N ALA A 317 11.22 -5.42 -6.27
CA ALA A 317 12.07 -6.56 -5.98
C ALA A 317 12.38 -6.65 -4.47
N SER A 318 12.77 -5.53 -3.85
CA SER A 318 12.99 -5.46 -2.40
C SER A 318 11.71 -5.74 -1.60
N TYR A 319 10.56 -5.25 -2.06
CA TYR A 319 9.26 -5.50 -1.44
C TYR A 319 8.87 -6.98 -1.46
N LEU A 320 8.95 -7.64 -2.62
CA LEU A 320 8.58 -9.05 -2.76
C LEU A 320 9.53 -9.95 -1.95
N TYR A 321 10.84 -9.71 -2.05
CA TYR A 321 11.84 -10.44 -1.27
C TYR A 321 11.67 -10.24 0.24
N GLY A 322 11.58 -8.98 0.68
CA GLY A 322 11.42 -8.62 2.09
C GLY A 322 10.09 -9.11 2.70
N SER A 323 9.02 -9.13 1.91
CA SER A 323 7.70 -9.58 2.36
C SER A 323 7.60 -11.10 2.49
N MET A 324 8.41 -11.87 1.76
CA MET A 324 8.58 -13.31 2.01
C MET A 324 9.28 -13.59 3.36
N ILE A 325 10.03 -12.62 3.92
CA ILE A 325 10.67 -12.73 5.24
C ILE A 325 9.73 -12.25 6.34
N LYS A 326 9.25 -11.01 6.21
CA LYS A 326 8.44 -10.34 7.23
C LYS A 326 7.45 -9.37 6.58
N PRO A 327 6.27 -9.87 6.18
CA PRO A 327 5.25 -9.02 5.56
C PRO A 327 4.71 -8.00 6.57
N SER A 328 4.36 -6.81 6.07
CA SER A 328 3.81 -5.74 6.90
C SER A 328 2.40 -6.10 7.36
N ARG A 329 2.00 -5.64 8.56
CA ARG A 329 0.63 -5.86 9.06
C ARG A 329 -0.42 -5.18 8.18
N ALA A 330 -0.09 -4.01 7.63
CA ALA A 330 -0.98 -3.29 6.72
C ALA A 330 -1.21 -4.11 5.44
N SER A 331 -0.15 -4.66 4.84
CA SER A 331 -0.26 -5.51 3.65
C SER A 331 -1.08 -6.79 3.91
N LEU A 332 -0.87 -7.44 5.06
CA LEU A 332 -1.63 -8.65 5.44
C LEU A 332 -3.12 -8.35 5.68
N LEU A 333 -3.43 -7.25 6.38
CA LEU A 333 -4.81 -6.84 6.67
C LEU A 333 -5.52 -6.30 5.42
N GLY A 334 -4.84 -5.48 4.62
CA GLY A 334 -5.37 -4.98 3.35
C GLY A 334 -5.70 -6.13 2.40
N ASN A 335 -4.86 -7.18 2.37
CA ASN A 335 -5.13 -8.35 1.56
C ASN A 335 -6.40 -9.12 2.00
N LEU A 336 -6.94 -8.96 3.21
CA LEU A 336 -8.18 -9.63 3.62
C LEU A 336 -9.37 -9.32 2.71
N LEU A 337 -9.33 -8.18 2.01
CA LEU A 337 -10.36 -7.72 1.08
C LEU A 337 -9.99 -7.92 -0.39
N ASN A 338 -8.93 -8.67 -0.67
CA ASN A 338 -8.49 -8.98 -2.03
C ASN A 338 -8.86 -10.41 -2.41
N SER A 339 -9.29 -10.61 -3.65
CA SER A 339 -9.57 -11.92 -4.24
C SER A 339 -8.31 -12.75 -4.48
N HIS A 340 -7.16 -12.10 -4.73
CA HIS A 340 -5.88 -12.77 -4.96
C HIS A 340 -5.03 -12.81 -3.68
N PRO A 341 -4.30 -13.91 -3.41
CA PRO A 341 -3.25 -13.92 -2.41
C PRO A 341 -2.17 -12.87 -2.75
N PRO A 342 -1.43 -12.35 -1.76
CA PRO A 342 -0.32 -11.46 -2.02
C PRO A 342 0.72 -12.10 -2.93
N SER A 343 1.23 -11.34 -3.91
CA SER A 343 2.16 -11.86 -4.92
C SER A 343 3.42 -12.50 -4.33
N TYR A 344 3.92 -12.01 -3.19
CA TYR A 344 5.07 -12.62 -2.51
C TYR A 344 4.77 -14.03 -1.94
N PHE A 345 3.51 -14.37 -1.61
CA PHE A 345 3.13 -15.73 -1.24
C PHE A 345 2.93 -16.62 -2.47
N ARG A 346 2.36 -16.07 -3.55
CA ARG A 346 2.23 -16.76 -4.84
C ARG A 346 3.60 -17.14 -5.40
N ILE A 347 4.54 -16.20 -5.44
CA ILE A 347 5.93 -16.45 -5.86
C ILE A 347 6.58 -17.53 -4.98
N ALA A 348 6.35 -17.50 -3.66
CA ALA A 348 6.88 -18.52 -2.78
C ALA A 348 6.34 -19.92 -3.11
N ALA A 349 5.06 -20.04 -3.47
CA ALA A 349 4.39 -21.27 -3.89
C ALA A 349 4.82 -21.76 -5.28
N LEU A 350 5.03 -20.84 -6.22
CA LEU A 350 5.48 -21.16 -7.57
C LEU A 350 6.90 -21.74 -7.58
N LEU A 351 7.77 -21.26 -6.68
CA LEU A 351 9.19 -21.63 -6.66
C LEU A 351 9.56 -22.78 -5.69
N ASP A 352 8.63 -23.29 -4.89
CA ASP A 352 8.84 -24.45 -4.00
C ASP A 352 7.54 -25.27 -3.81
N ASP A 353 7.64 -26.58 -3.58
CA ASP A 353 6.48 -27.50 -3.51
C ASP A 353 5.89 -27.63 -2.11
N LYS A 354 6.44 -26.92 -1.13
CA LYS A 354 6.06 -27.04 0.28
C LYS A 354 4.71 -26.39 0.62
N LEU A 355 4.17 -25.56 -0.27
CA LEU A 355 2.92 -24.82 -0.03
C LEU A 355 1.79 -25.35 -0.89
N LYS A 356 0.74 -25.86 -0.25
CA LYS A 356 -0.51 -26.26 -0.92
C LYS A 356 -1.40 -25.04 -1.14
N PRO A 357 -2.23 -25.00 -2.20
CA PRO A 357 -3.15 -23.89 -2.50
C PRO A 357 -4.05 -23.49 -1.31
N THR A 358 -4.52 -24.47 -0.54
CA THR A 358 -5.34 -24.23 0.65
C THR A 358 -4.60 -23.50 1.76
N LYS A 359 -3.32 -23.81 1.97
CA LYS A 359 -2.50 -23.12 2.97
C LYS A 359 -2.14 -21.73 2.49
N GLU A 360 -1.81 -21.58 1.22
CA GLU A 360 -1.49 -20.29 0.59
C GLU A 360 -2.62 -19.27 0.77
N ALA A 361 -3.86 -19.66 0.46
CA ALA A 361 -5.04 -18.80 0.54
C ALA A 361 -5.24 -18.13 1.91
N ILE A 362 -4.84 -18.83 2.99
CA ILE A 362 -5.01 -18.38 4.37
C ILE A 362 -3.73 -17.83 5.01
N LEU A 363 -2.60 -17.82 4.30
CA LEU A 363 -1.35 -17.25 4.81
C LEU A 363 -1.47 -15.79 5.29
N PRO A 364 -2.24 -14.90 4.62
CA PRO A 364 -2.44 -13.54 5.11
C PRO A 364 -2.95 -13.48 6.55
N PHE A 365 -3.85 -14.39 6.93
CA PHE A 365 -4.39 -14.51 8.28
C PHE A 365 -3.38 -15.15 9.24
N ILE A 366 -2.77 -16.26 8.83
CA ILE A 366 -1.82 -17.01 9.66
C ILE A 366 -0.60 -16.15 10.02
N CYS A 367 -0.10 -15.39 9.04
CA CYS A 367 1.07 -14.53 9.18
C CYS A 367 0.78 -13.21 9.91
N LEU A 368 -0.44 -12.95 10.40
CA LEU A 368 -0.66 -11.87 11.39
C LEU A 368 0.08 -12.19 12.72
N LYS A 369 0.26 -13.48 13.03
CA LYS A 369 1.02 -13.94 14.19
C LYS A 369 2.52 -13.96 13.88
N LYS A 370 3.31 -13.22 14.66
CA LYS A 370 4.77 -13.10 14.48
C LYS A 370 5.52 -14.44 14.45
N SER A 371 5.13 -15.42 15.27
CA SER A 371 5.79 -16.74 15.26
C SER A 371 5.57 -17.49 13.94
N LYS A 372 4.41 -17.30 13.30
CA LYS A 372 4.12 -17.87 11.99
C LYS A 372 4.88 -17.15 10.88
N GLN A 373 5.02 -15.82 10.96
CA GLN A 373 5.87 -15.06 10.02
C GLN A 373 7.29 -15.65 9.97
N LYS A 374 7.90 -15.91 11.13
CA LYS A 374 9.24 -16.53 11.19
C LYS A 374 9.28 -17.93 10.60
N LYS A 375 8.30 -18.77 10.95
CA LYS A 375 8.21 -20.14 10.41
C LYS A 375 8.17 -20.13 8.88
N TYR A 376 7.32 -19.29 8.29
CA TYR A 376 7.21 -19.18 6.84
C TYR A 376 8.38 -18.43 6.21
N GLY A 377 8.97 -17.47 6.92
CA GLY A 377 10.25 -16.86 6.57
C GLY A 377 11.33 -17.92 6.41
N GLN A 378 11.49 -18.86 7.33
CA GLN A 378 12.42 -19.99 7.16
C GLN A 378 12.00 -20.91 6.00
N LEU A 379 10.72 -21.24 5.90
CA LEU A 379 10.20 -22.13 4.87
C LEU A 379 10.50 -21.62 3.45
N PHE A 380 10.37 -20.31 3.23
CA PHE A 380 10.52 -19.66 1.93
C PHE A 380 11.96 -19.28 1.57
N GLU A 381 12.97 -19.72 2.33
CA GLU A 381 14.38 -19.41 2.03
C GLU A 381 14.76 -19.85 0.61
N LYS A 382 14.46 -21.10 0.23
CA LYS A 382 14.73 -21.62 -1.12
C LYS A 382 14.04 -20.77 -2.20
N SER A 383 12.73 -20.53 -2.06
CA SER A 383 11.97 -19.71 -3.01
C SER A 383 12.52 -18.30 -3.14
N ARG A 384 12.96 -17.68 -2.03
CA ARG A 384 13.56 -16.34 -2.02
C ARG A 384 14.86 -16.31 -2.80
N GLN A 385 15.75 -17.29 -2.62
CA GLN A 385 17.02 -17.32 -3.34
C GLN A 385 16.80 -17.52 -4.85
N ILE A 386 15.82 -18.34 -5.25
CA ILE A 386 15.44 -18.50 -6.66
C ILE A 386 14.84 -17.20 -7.21
N PHE A 387 13.93 -16.56 -6.48
CA PHE A 387 13.33 -15.28 -6.89
C PHE A 387 14.39 -14.20 -7.08
N LYS A 388 15.38 -14.14 -6.18
CA LYS A 388 16.51 -13.20 -6.24
C LYS A 388 17.25 -13.29 -7.57
N VAL A 389 17.52 -14.51 -8.05
CA VAL A 389 18.16 -14.74 -9.36
C VAL A 389 17.25 -14.28 -10.50
N ILE A 390 15.97 -14.68 -10.48
CA ILE A 390 15.00 -14.30 -11.53
C ILE A 390 14.84 -12.77 -11.62
N ALA A 391 14.70 -12.10 -10.48
CA ALA A 391 14.52 -10.66 -10.41
C ALA A 391 15.77 -9.92 -10.90
N ASN A 392 16.97 -10.40 -10.53
CA ASN A 392 18.24 -9.88 -11.04
C ASN A 392 18.33 -10.00 -12.57
N GLU A 393 18.20 -11.22 -13.11
CA GLU A 393 18.28 -11.49 -14.55
C GLU A 393 17.32 -10.57 -15.33
N LYS A 394 16.04 -10.56 -14.91
CA LYS A 394 15.00 -9.76 -15.55
C LYS A 394 15.33 -8.26 -15.49
N PHE A 395 15.74 -7.76 -14.34
CA PHE A 395 16.04 -6.33 -14.18
C PHE A 395 17.21 -5.91 -15.09
N LYS A 396 18.29 -6.68 -15.09
CA LYS A 396 19.47 -6.41 -15.92
C LYS A 396 19.15 -6.45 -17.41
N GLU A 397 18.41 -7.46 -17.86
CA GLU A 397 17.97 -7.60 -19.25
C GLU A 397 17.04 -6.44 -19.67
N TYR A 398 16.05 -6.12 -18.83
CA TYR A 398 15.04 -5.12 -19.16
C TYR A 398 15.58 -3.70 -19.24
N PHE A 399 16.51 -3.33 -18.35
CA PHE A 399 17.09 -1.99 -18.31
C PHE A 399 18.49 -1.89 -18.94
N GLN A 400 19.04 -3.00 -19.43
CA GLN A 400 20.40 -3.09 -19.99
C GLN A 400 21.45 -2.60 -18.98
N ILE A 401 21.40 -3.15 -17.76
CA ILE A 401 22.28 -2.78 -16.65
C ILE A 401 23.11 -4.00 -16.25
N ASP A 402 24.43 -3.91 -16.39
CA ASP A 402 25.32 -5.02 -16.09
C ASP A 402 25.66 -5.13 -14.59
N ASP A 403 25.77 -4.00 -13.89
CA ASP A 403 26.18 -3.93 -12.48
C ASP A 403 25.21 -3.09 -11.63
N ILE A 404 24.48 -3.76 -10.73
CA ILE A 404 23.50 -3.15 -9.83
C ILE A 404 24.18 -2.40 -8.66
N ALA A 405 25.38 -2.83 -8.25
CA ALA A 405 26.16 -2.14 -7.23
C ALA A 405 26.64 -0.78 -7.75
N LEU A 406 27.16 -0.75 -8.99
CA LEU A 406 27.52 0.50 -9.67
C LEU A 406 26.30 1.41 -9.85
N LEU A 407 25.17 0.87 -10.30
CA LEU A 407 23.91 1.62 -10.38
C LEU A 407 23.54 2.26 -9.03
N SER A 408 23.63 1.49 -7.94
CA SER A 408 23.29 1.98 -6.60
C SER A 408 24.21 3.12 -6.14
N ASN A 409 25.50 3.05 -6.48
CA ASN A 409 26.44 4.15 -6.26
C ASN A 409 26.07 5.39 -7.08
N ASN A 410 25.78 5.21 -8.37
CA ASN A 410 25.44 6.30 -9.29
C ASN A 410 24.15 7.02 -8.89
N LEU A 411 23.17 6.28 -8.33
CA LEU A 411 21.93 6.85 -7.79
C LEU A 411 22.12 7.57 -6.43
N GLY A 412 23.35 7.72 -5.95
CA GLY A 412 23.66 8.42 -4.70
C GLY A 412 23.13 7.70 -3.46
N ARG A 413 22.90 6.39 -3.52
CA ARG A 413 22.25 5.63 -2.43
C ARG A 413 22.99 5.72 -1.10
N ARG A 414 24.30 5.95 -1.11
CA ARG A 414 25.13 6.13 0.09
C ARG A 414 24.69 7.32 0.95
N GLU A 415 24.16 8.37 0.33
CA GLU A 415 23.66 9.56 1.04
C GLU A 415 22.51 9.24 2.00
N ILE A 416 21.71 8.21 1.69
CA ILE A 416 20.61 7.74 2.56
C ILE A 416 21.15 7.22 3.90
N PHE A 417 22.39 6.69 3.92
CA PHE A 417 23.00 6.12 5.13
C PHE A 417 23.91 7.09 5.86
N LYS A 418 24.19 8.28 5.31
CA LYS A 418 25.15 9.24 5.86
C LYS A 418 24.89 9.58 7.32
N LEU A 419 23.61 9.75 7.69
CA LEU A 419 23.19 10.08 9.06
C LEU A 419 23.14 8.87 10.00
N ASP A 420 23.36 7.66 9.48
CA ASP A 420 23.38 6.42 10.24
C ASP A 420 24.80 5.89 10.50
N LEU A 421 25.82 6.39 9.79
CA LEU A 421 27.20 5.95 9.99
C LEU A 421 27.74 6.38 11.35
N ASN A 422 28.66 5.58 11.89
CA ASN A 422 29.30 5.70 13.19
C ASN A 422 28.33 5.71 14.40
N LYS A 423 27.05 5.37 14.20
CA LYS A 423 26.07 5.24 15.28
C LYS A 423 25.93 3.78 15.71
N GLU A 424 25.51 3.58 16.95
CA GLU A 424 25.35 2.27 17.54
C GLU A 424 23.93 1.72 17.33
N TYR A 425 23.85 0.42 17.04
CA TYR A 425 22.58 -0.22 16.73
C TYR A 425 22.48 -1.63 17.29
N ILE A 426 21.24 -1.99 17.61
CA ILE A 426 20.83 -3.37 17.75
C ILE A 426 20.29 -3.86 16.41
N PHE A 427 21.03 -4.80 15.82
CA PHE A 427 20.64 -5.55 14.64
C PHE A 427 19.94 -6.83 15.08
N ARG A 428 18.66 -6.97 14.73
CA ARG A 428 17.89 -8.18 15.00
C ARG A 428 17.55 -8.90 13.72
N ASN A 429 17.96 -10.15 13.59
CA ASN A 429 17.58 -10.99 12.48
C ASN A 429 16.05 -11.24 12.51
N LYS A 430 15.37 -10.98 11.39
CA LYS A 430 13.91 -11.08 11.25
C LYS A 430 13.40 -12.51 11.35
N ILE A 431 14.24 -13.50 11.12
CA ILE A 431 13.92 -14.92 11.05
C ILE A 431 14.34 -15.63 12.33
N THR A 432 15.63 -15.58 12.68
CA THR A 432 16.20 -16.31 13.83
C THR A 432 16.02 -15.59 15.17
N ASP A 433 15.68 -14.30 15.15
CA ASP A 433 15.73 -13.41 16.32
C ASP A 433 17.11 -13.30 16.97
N GLU A 434 18.16 -13.70 16.26
CA GLU A 434 19.53 -13.39 16.67
C GLU A 434 19.71 -11.87 16.79
N ILE A 435 20.45 -11.47 17.82
CA ILE A 435 20.72 -10.07 18.14
C ILE A 435 22.23 -9.85 18.07
N ILE A 436 22.61 -8.88 17.27
CA ILE A 436 23.96 -8.38 17.13
C ILE A 436 23.94 -6.93 17.55
N TYR A 437 24.88 -6.57 18.41
CA TYR A 437 25.08 -5.19 18.84
C TYR A 437 26.38 -4.69 18.20
N GLY A 438 26.29 -3.61 17.44
CA GLY A 438 27.44 -3.10 16.71
C GLY A 438 27.26 -1.66 16.27
N GLN A 439 28.39 -1.05 15.96
CA GLN A 439 28.46 0.26 15.34
C GLN A 439 28.40 0.11 13.83
N LEU A 440 27.55 0.89 13.15
CA LEU A 440 27.48 0.89 11.69
C LEU A 440 28.63 1.73 11.13
N MET A 441 29.62 1.08 10.52
CA MET A 441 30.80 1.78 10.01
C MET A 441 30.62 2.23 8.56
N ASP A 442 30.04 1.36 7.73
CA ASP A 442 29.86 1.64 6.31
C ASP A 442 28.72 0.80 5.70
N VAL A 443 28.40 1.07 4.43
CA VAL A 443 27.48 0.27 3.63
C VAL A 443 28.14 -0.07 2.29
N GLN A 444 28.18 -1.36 1.98
CA GLN A 444 28.59 -1.88 0.70
C GLN A 444 27.37 -2.18 -0.16
N PHE A 445 27.42 -1.80 -1.43
CA PHE A 445 26.40 -2.21 -2.40
C PHE A 445 26.81 -3.50 -3.09
N ILE A 446 25.85 -4.41 -3.19
CA ILE A 446 26.02 -5.71 -3.84
C ILE A 446 25.21 -5.77 -5.13
N ASP A 447 25.68 -6.57 -6.08
CA ASP A 447 25.08 -6.77 -7.40
C ASP A 447 23.79 -7.62 -7.30
N ASN A 448 22.78 -7.04 -6.66
CA ASN A 448 21.54 -7.72 -6.32
C ASN A 448 20.40 -6.72 -6.09
N ILE A 449 19.37 -6.80 -6.93
CA ILE A 449 18.24 -5.88 -6.96
C ILE A 449 17.29 -6.04 -5.77
N CYS A 450 17.15 -7.27 -5.25
CA CYS A 450 16.30 -7.55 -4.10
C CYS A 450 16.90 -6.96 -2.82
N THR A 451 18.21 -7.13 -2.66
CA THR A 451 18.93 -6.74 -1.44
C THR A 451 20.24 -6.06 -1.82
N ARG A 452 20.14 -4.76 -2.08
CA ARG A 452 21.29 -3.97 -2.58
C ARG A 452 22.29 -3.60 -1.50
N ASP A 453 21.85 -3.53 -0.24
CA ASP A 453 22.64 -2.95 0.85
C ASP A 453 23.14 -4.04 1.81
N GLN A 454 24.47 -4.15 1.91
CA GLN A 454 25.17 -4.92 2.93
C GLN A 454 25.79 -3.95 3.94
N LEU A 455 25.34 -4.05 5.19
CA LEU A 455 25.80 -3.21 6.29
C LEU A 455 27.12 -3.75 6.82
N ILE A 456 28.11 -2.88 6.92
CA ILE A 456 29.40 -3.19 7.52
C ILE A 456 29.38 -2.67 8.94
N ILE A 457 29.48 -3.58 9.90
CA ILE A 457 29.41 -3.24 11.32
C ILE A 457 30.67 -3.69 12.05
N THR A 458 31.02 -2.94 13.10
CA THR A 458 31.96 -3.41 14.12
C THR A 458 31.13 -3.97 15.27
N ASN A 459 31.23 -5.28 15.52
CA ASN A 459 30.56 -5.91 16.65
C ASN A 459 31.23 -5.41 17.93
N LEU A 460 30.45 -4.75 18.79
CA LEU A 460 30.99 -4.09 19.99
C LEU A 460 31.34 -5.07 21.11
N LYS A 461 31.02 -6.36 20.96
CA LYS A 461 31.40 -7.42 21.90
C LYS A 461 32.65 -8.16 21.44
N THR A 462 32.71 -8.57 20.18
CA THR A 462 33.86 -9.33 19.64
C THR A 462 34.95 -8.43 19.11
N HIS A 463 34.65 -7.15 18.87
CA HIS A 463 35.48 -6.18 18.15
C HIS A 463 35.80 -6.61 16.71
N GLU A 464 35.06 -7.59 16.17
CA GLU A 464 35.22 -8.08 14.81
C GLU A 464 34.31 -7.34 13.84
N LYS A 465 34.74 -7.31 12.58
CA LYS A 465 33.97 -6.75 11.48
C LYS A 465 32.98 -7.79 10.95
N GLU A 466 31.70 -7.45 10.92
CA GLU A 466 30.64 -8.31 10.40
C GLU A 466 29.89 -7.66 9.24
N TYR A 467 29.35 -8.49 8.34
CA TYR A 467 28.64 -8.06 7.14
C TYR A 467 27.19 -8.54 7.20
N LEU A 468 26.24 -7.61 7.34
CA LEU A 468 24.84 -7.93 7.52
C LEU A 468 24.00 -7.52 6.32
N GLU A 469 23.27 -8.45 5.73
CA GLU A 469 22.30 -8.14 4.67
C GLU A 469 21.12 -7.34 5.25
N SER A 470 20.97 -6.08 4.85
CA SER A 470 19.98 -5.15 5.41
C SER A 470 18.54 -5.70 5.42
N ALA A 471 18.17 -6.49 4.41
CA ALA A 471 16.85 -7.08 4.28
C ALA A 471 16.54 -8.14 5.34
N LEU A 472 17.55 -8.79 5.93
CA LEU A 472 17.37 -9.79 6.98
C LEU A 472 17.32 -9.19 8.38
N PHE A 473 17.82 -7.96 8.57
CA PHE A 473 17.94 -7.35 9.89
C PHE A 473 16.98 -6.18 10.11
N LEU A 474 16.48 -6.05 11.33
CA LEU A 474 15.87 -4.83 11.84
C LEU A 474 16.95 -4.05 12.57
N ARG A 475 17.01 -2.76 12.33
CA ARG A 475 17.98 -1.86 12.95
C ARG A 475 17.25 -0.92 13.90
N ASN A 476 17.64 -0.94 15.18
CA ASN A 476 17.17 0.02 16.19
C ASN A 476 18.40 0.75 16.74
N GLN A 477 18.43 2.08 16.61
CA GLN A 477 19.50 2.89 17.19
C GLN A 477 19.46 2.80 18.71
N ILE A 478 20.64 2.74 19.31
CA ILE A 478 20.82 2.89 20.75
C ILE A 478 21.96 3.87 21.01
N ASP A 479 21.97 4.46 22.19
CA ASP A 479 23.01 5.35 22.67
C ASP A 479 23.39 4.84 24.07
N LEU A 480 24.51 4.11 24.18
CA LEU A 480 24.97 3.60 25.47
C LEU A 480 25.43 4.75 26.39
N GLY A 481 25.23 4.57 27.69
CA GLY A 481 25.54 5.58 28.70
C GLY A 481 24.52 6.72 28.77
N GLU A 482 23.54 6.76 27.86
CA GLU A 482 22.55 7.83 27.80
C GLU A 482 21.25 7.52 28.55
N THR A 483 20.56 8.61 28.90
CA THR A 483 19.30 8.56 29.66
C THR A 483 18.09 8.37 28.73
N TYR A 484 17.20 7.45 29.11
CA TYR A 484 15.94 7.15 28.42
C TYR A 484 14.74 7.24 29.35
N TYR A 485 13.59 7.70 28.82
CA TYR A 485 12.30 7.76 29.52
C TYR A 485 11.28 6.80 28.91
N LEU A 486 11.17 5.58 29.44
CA LEU A 486 10.34 4.51 28.85
C LEU A 486 8.82 4.71 29.06
N LYS A 487 8.42 5.07 30.28
CA LYS A 487 7.04 5.43 30.72
C LYS A 487 7.16 6.34 31.95
N LYS A 488 6.18 7.23 32.14
CA LYS A 488 6.08 8.24 33.21
C LYS A 488 7.16 8.15 34.30
N ASP A 489 8.21 8.92 34.03
CA ASP A 489 8.93 9.80 34.97
C ASP A 489 10.17 9.29 35.73
N SER A 490 10.62 8.04 35.56
CA SER A 490 11.97 7.69 36.02
C SER A 490 13.01 7.69 34.88
N PRO A 491 14.05 8.55 34.95
CA PRO A 491 15.18 8.48 34.03
C PRO A 491 15.93 7.17 34.25
N LEU A 492 16.23 6.49 33.15
CA LEU A 492 16.98 5.24 33.16
C LEU A 492 18.19 5.36 32.23
N VAL A 493 19.39 5.16 32.75
CA VAL A 493 20.63 5.17 31.98
C VAL A 493 20.86 3.80 31.36
N LEU A 494 21.03 3.72 30.04
CA LEU A 494 21.29 2.46 29.36
C LEU A 494 22.76 2.06 29.51
N LYS A 495 23.06 1.12 30.42
CA LYS A 495 24.45 0.68 30.69
C LYS A 495 24.96 -0.32 29.66
N GLY A 496 24.09 -1.18 29.13
CA GLY A 496 24.51 -2.23 28.22
C GLY A 496 23.41 -3.22 27.85
N ILE A 497 23.82 -4.33 27.24
CA ILE A 497 22.92 -5.38 26.75
C ILE A 497 23.41 -6.75 27.23
N GLN A 498 22.52 -7.53 27.84
CA GLN A 498 22.77 -8.93 28.20
C GLN A 498 22.32 -9.85 27.07
N LYS A 499 23.26 -10.57 26.42
CA LYS A 499 22.99 -11.39 25.23
C LYS A 499 22.21 -12.68 25.52
N GLU A 500 22.52 -13.36 26.63
CA GLU A 500 21.90 -14.64 27.01
C GLU A 500 20.39 -14.51 27.22
N GLU A 501 19.98 -13.47 27.96
CA GLU A 501 18.57 -13.20 28.25
C GLU A 501 17.90 -12.21 27.28
N ARG A 502 18.68 -11.62 26.35
CA ARG A 502 18.22 -10.60 25.40
C ARG A 502 17.55 -9.41 26.09
N ASN A 503 18.21 -8.91 27.13
CA ASN A 503 17.73 -7.81 27.97
C ASN A 503 18.58 -6.55 27.78
N TYR A 504 17.93 -5.39 27.76
CA TYR A 504 18.58 -4.11 28.05
C TYR A 504 18.89 -4.04 29.55
N ILE A 505 20.06 -3.52 29.89
CA ILE A 505 20.48 -3.25 31.26
C ILE A 505 20.39 -1.74 31.48
N PHE A 506 19.47 -1.33 32.35
CA PHE A 506 19.28 0.05 32.76
C PHE A 506 19.75 0.26 34.20
N LEU A 507 20.20 1.47 34.51
CA LEU A 507 20.42 1.95 35.88
C LEU A 507 19.40 3.06 36.19
N ASP A 508 18.82 3.05 37.38
CA ASP A 508 18.10 4.23 37.90
C ASP A 508 19.07 5.25 38.52
N GLN A 509 18.53 6.36 39.03
CA GLN A 509 19.28 7.41 39.72
C GLN A 509 20.01 6.91 40.98
N ASN A 510 19.55 5.81 41.58
CA ASN A 510 20.14 5.19 42.77
C ASN A 510 21.13 4.07 42.42
N ASN A 511 21.52 3.94 41.14
CA ASN A 511 22.37 2.87 40.59
C ASN A 511 21.78 1.45 40.74
N ASN A 512 20.48 1.30 40.96
CA ASN A 512 19.84 -0.01 40.92
C ASN A 512 19.72 -0.50 39.48
N GLN A 513 20.09 -1.75 39.25
CA GLN A 513 20.08 -2.35 37.93
C GLN A 513 18.69 -2.94 37.59
N PHE A 514 18.14 -2.51 36.46
CA PHE A 514 16.88 -3.04 35.90
C PHE A 514 17.13 -3.72 34.57
N GLN A 515 16.50 -4.87 34.39
CA GLN A 515 16.52 -5.59 33.13
C GLN A 515 15.20 -5.45 32.40
N LYS A 516 15.24 -5.16 31.10
CA LYS A 516 14.06 -5.05 30.24
C LYS A 516 14.24 -5.86 28.96
N PRO A 517 13.33 -6.79 28.62
CA PRO A 517 13.47 -7.60 27.42
C PRO A 517 13.47 -6.77 26.13
N ILE A 518 14.48 -6.95 25.28
CA ILE A 518 14.64 -6.22 24.01
C ILE A 518 13.42 -6.43 23.10
N LEU A 519 12.87 -7.64 23.09
CA LEU A 519 11.76 -8.03 22.22
C LEU A 519 10.43 -7.35 22.60
N LYS A 520 10.27 -6.96 23.87
CA LYS A 520 9.04 -6.37 24.43
C LYS A 520 9.18 -4.86 24.66
N THR A 521 10.39 -4.34 24.69
CA THR A 521 10.69 -2.95 25.02
C THR A 521 10.89 -2.14 23.74
N LYS A 522 10.09 -1.09 23.55
CA LYS A 522 10.29 -0.12 22.48
C LYS A 522 11.06 1.05 23.04
N LEU A 523 12.30 1.21 22.59
CA LEU A 523 13.16 2.28 23.06
C LEU A 523 12.70 3.62 22.44
N PRO A 524 12.44 4.67 23.25
CA PRO A 524 12.28 6.04 22.77
C PRO A 524 13.64 6.62 22.35
N ASN A 525 13.66 7.85 21.87
CA ASN A 525 14.93 8.58 21.74
C ASN A 525 15.52 8.85 23.13
N SER A 526 16.85 8.87 23.21
CA SER A 526 17.57 9.31 24.40
C SER A 526 17.41 10.81 24.62
N VAL A 527 17.70 11.26 25.84
CA VAL A 527 17.80 12.70 26.16
C VAL A 527 18.96 13.36 25.40
N ALA A 528 19.99 12.60 25.04
CA ALA A 528 21.11 13.07 24.23
C ALA A 528 20.63 13.78 22.95
N LEU A 529 19.58 13.27 22.32
CA LEU A 529 19.00 13.89 21.12
C LEU A 529 18.56 15.33 21.36
N ILE A 530 18.02 15.64 22.55
CA ILE A 530 17.60 17.00 22.92
C ILE A 530 18.78 17.84 23.36
N LYS A 531 19.69 17.29 24.16
CA LYS A 531 20.91 17.99 24.62
C LYS A 531 21.81 18.39 23.45
N ASN A 532 21.95 17.52 22.46
CA ASN A 532 22.74 17.77 21.25
C ASN A 532 22.11 18.82 20.31
N LEU A 533 20.94 19.36 20.64
CA LEU A 533 20.38 20.49 19.89
C LEU A 533 21.06 21.81 20.21
N GLU A 534 21.78 21.90 21.34
CA GLU A 534 22.51 23.11 21.72
C GLU A 534 23.46 23.54 20.59
N ASN A 535 23.39 24.82 20.20
CA ASN A 535 24.10 25.41 19.05
C ASN A 535 23.74 24.86 17.66
N SER A 536 22.69 24.04 17.53
CA SER A 536 22.22 23.51 16.24
C SER A 536 21.08 24.33 15.62
N GLU A 537 20.94 24.23 14.30
CA GLU A 537 19.79 24.78 13.56
C GLU A 537 18.58 23.84 13.70
N VAL A 538 17.41 24.34 14.09
CA VAL A 538 16.16 23.58 14.24
C VAL A 538 15.06 24.13 13.34
N PHE A 539 14.12 23.26 12.94
CA PHE A 539 12.99 23.65 12.10
C PHE A 539 11.75 23.88 12.96
N PHE A 540 11.33 25.13 13.11
CA PHE A 540 10.19 25.47 13.95
C PHE A 540 8.92 25.68 13.12
N LYS A 541 7.85 24.95 13.47
CA LYS A 541 6.56 24.98 12.77
C LYS A 541 5.51 25.76 13.56
N LYS A 542 5.10 26.92 13.03
CA LYS A 542 4.10 27.83 13.63
C LYS A 542 2.97 28.11 12.62
N LYS A 543 1.72 27.74 12.94
CA LYS A 543 0.53 27.95 12.08
C LYS A 543 0.67 27.50 10.61
N GLY A 544 1.56 26.56 10.31
CA GLY A 544 1.82 26.06 8.95
C GLY A 544 3.07 26.65 8.28
N LYS A 545 3.66 27.71 8.84
CA LYS A 545 4.97 28.26 8.46
C LYS A 545 6.08 27.44 9.10
N ILE A 546 7.14 27.16 8.35
CA ILE A 546 8.39 26.59 8.86
C ILE A 546 9.46 27.67 8.83
N SER A 547 10.10 27.92 9.96
CA SER A 547 11.28 28.79 10.10
C SER A 547 12.48 27.98 10.56
N ILE A 548 13.67 28.40 10.15
CA ILE A 548 14.94 27.86 10.63
C ILE A 548 15.37 28.75 11.78
N LEU A 549 15.50 28.19 12.97
CA LEU A 549 15.90 28.89 14.18
C LEU A 549 17.19 28.28 14.72
N LYS A 550 17.99 29.04 15.46
CA LYS A 550 19.14 28.50 16.19
C LYS A 550 18.73 28.13 17.61
N CYS A 551 19.01 26.91 18.04
CA CYS A 551 18.91 26.56 19.45
C CYS A 551 20.17 27.04 20.16
N VAL A 552 19.99 27.99 21.09
CA VAL A 552 21.10 28.64 21.79
C VAL A 552 21.51 27.82 22.99
N GLU A 553 20.53 27.35 23.76
CA GLU A 553 20.75 26.64 25.01
C GLU A 553 19.62 25.63 25.26
N VAL A 554 19.98 24.54 25.93
CA VAL A 554 19.04 23.53 26.45
C VAL A 554 19.29 23.38 27.94
N SER A 555 18.24 23.52 28.75
CA SER A 555 18.40 23.49 30.21
C SER A 555 18.87 22.13 30.72
N LYS A 556 19.76 22.16 31.71
CA LYS A 556 20.36 20.98 32.35
C LYS A 556 19.52 20.55 33.56
N THR A 557 18.33 20.02 33.30
CA THR A 557 17.45 19.45 34.34
C THR A 557 17.24 17.96 34.14
N ASP A 558 17.13 17.22 35.24
CA ASP A 558 16.81 15.78 35.25
C ASP A 558 15.30 15.51 35.12
N ASP A 559 14.47 16.55 35.22
CA ASP A 559 13.02 16.46 34.97
C ASP A 559 12.74 16.70 33.48
N PHE A 560 12.43 15.62 32.76
CA PHE A 560 12.22 15.64 31.32
C PHE A 560 11.15 16.64 30.87
N ASP A 561 10.08 16.81 31.65
CA ASP A 561 8.98 17.70 31.29
C ASP A 561 9.36 19.18 31.49
N LYS A 562 10.35 19.45 32.34
CA LYS A 562 10.87 20.80 32.64
C LYS A 562 12.08 21.19 31.81
N ILE A 563 12.56 20.33 30.90
CA ILE A 563 13.62 20.71 29.96
C ILE A 563 13.14 21.91 29.14
N GLU A 564 13.92 22.98 29.13
CA GLU A 564 13.67 24.20 28.37
C GLU A 564 14.61 24.26 27.19
N ILE A 565 14.07 24.62 26.03
CA ILE A 565 14.82 24.82 24.79
C ILE A 565 14.72 26.30 24.46
N ILE A 566 15.85 27.00 24.47
CA ILE A 566 15.94 28.42 24.14
C ILE A 566 16.26 28.54 22.65
N LEU A 567 15.35 29.15 21.91
CA LEU A 567 15.47 29.36 20.47
C LEU A 567 15.64 30.85 20.16
N SER A 568 16.58 31.15 19.26
CA SER A 568 16.74 32.47 18.67
C SER A 568 15.75 32.64 17.51
N GLU A 569 14.73 33.47 17.70
CA GLU A 569 13.78 33.89 16.66
C GLU A 569 14.32 35.16 15.98
N ASP A 570 14.83 35.02 14.75
CA ASP A 570 15.15 36.15 13.89
C ASP A 570 13.86 36.66 13.21
N ASP A 571 13.32 37.78 13.71
CA ASP A 571 12.33 38.57 12.98
C ASP A 571 13.07 39.66 12.19
N GLU A 572 12.80 39.77 10.89
CA GLU A 572 13.48 40.74 10.02
C GLU A 572 13.13 42.20 10.34
N ASN A 573 12.14 42.43 11.20
CA ASN A 573 11.78 43.75 11.71
C ASN A 573 12.47 44.10 13.04
N LEU A 574 13.19 43.16 13.66
CA LEU A 574 13.92 43.38 14.92
C LEU A 574 15.41 43.60 14.65
N LYS A 575 16.03 44.54 15.39
CA LYS A 575 17.47 44.82 15.29
C LYS A 575 18.34 43.73 15.92
N GLU A 576 17.78 42.94 16.82
CA GLU A 576 18.45 41.84 17.52
C GLU A 576 17.55 40.60 17.57
N PRO A 577 18.13 39.38 17.59
CA PRO A 577 17.36 38.15 17.69
C PRO A 577 16.61 38.06 19.03
N GLU A 578 15.32 37.71 19.00
CA GLU A 578 14.55 37.49 20.24
C GLU A 578 14.81 36.07 20.74
N LEU A 579 15.24 35.93 21.99
CA LEU A 579 15.40 34.62 22.64
C LEU A 579 14.08 34.20 23.28
N VAL A 580 13.52 33.08 22.82
CA VAL A 580 12.27 32.53 23.35
C VAL A 580 12.53 31.17 23.99
N SER A 581 12.20 31.04 25.28
CA SER A 581 12.24 29.76 26.00
C SER A 581 10.96 28.95 25.77
N TYR A 582 11.12 27.67 25.50
CA TYR A 582 10.02 26.72 25.35
C TYR A 582 10.23 25.48 26.24
N GLN A 583 9.24 25.17 27.08
CA GLN A 583 9.24 23.93 27.86
C GLN A 583 8.91 22.73 26.97
N LEU A 584 9.66 21.64 27.13
CA LEU A 584 9.48 20.40 26.37
C LEU A 584 8.06 19.85 26.48
N LYS A 585 7.41 20.07 27.63
CA LYS A 585 6.02 19.65 27.84
C LYS A 585 5.00 20.27 26.89
N ASP A 586 5.33 21.41 26.28
CA ASP A 586 4.47 22.14 25.35
C ASP A 586 4.84 21.91 23.89
N LEU A 587 5.86 21.07 23.63
CA LEU A 587 6.41 20.82 22.32
C LEU A 587 6.09 19.41 21.79
N ILE A 588 6.15 19.32 20.46
CA ILE A 588 6.13 18.09 19.68
C ILE A 588 7.39 18.14 18.83
N ILE A 589 8.30 17.21 19.06
CA ILE A 589 9.60 17.16 18.38
C ILE A 589 9.66 15.89 17.55
N LYS A 590 10.01 16.03 16.27
CA LYS A 590 10.28 14.88 15.39
C LYS A 590 11.72 14.96 14.88
N PRO A 591 12.54 13.94 15.12
CA PRO A 591 13.91 13.92 14.65
C PRO A 591 14.02 13.50 13.19
N ARG A 592 15.13 13.92 12.56
CA ARG A 592 15.60 13.54 11.22
C ARG A 592 14.75 13.99 10.04
N ASN A 593 13.52 13.51 9.98
CA ASN A 593 12.65 13.63 8.82
C ASN A 593 11.86 14.95 8.87
N ILE A 594 12.19 15.87 7.97
CA ILE A 594 11.55 17.19 7.87
C ILE A 594 10.70 17.24 6.61
N TYR A 595 9.47 17.75 6.74
CA TYR A 595 8.51 17.89 5.64
C TYR A 595 8.00 19.33 5.55
N LEU A 596 8.28 19.96 4.43
CA LEU A 596 7.82 21.29 4.05
C LEU A 596 6.63 21.17 3.08
N PRO A 597 5.38 21.36 3.53
CA PRO A 597 4.23 21.39 2.64
C PRO A 597 4.24 22.69 1.81
N ILE A 598 4.01 22.59 0.50
CA ILE A 598 3.95 23.74 -0.40
C ILE A 598 2.50 24.13 -0.66
N ARG A 599 2.11 25.30 -0.14
CA ARG A 599 0.75 25.81 -0.23
C ARG A 599 0.57 26.69 -1.45
N LYS A 600 -0.68 26.80 -1.92
CA LYS A 600 -1.02 27.72 -3.03
C LYS A 600 -0.96 29.19 -2.61
N ASP A 601 -1.12 29.47 -1.32
CA ASP A 601 -1.17 30.81 -0.75
C ASP A 601 0.23 31.45 -0.67
N PHE A 602 0.33 32.71 -1.11
CA PHE A 602 1.56 33.50 -1.12
C PHE A 602 2.04 33.89 0.28
N GLN A 603 1.17 33.91 1.30
CA GLN A 603 1.56 34.30 2.67
C GLN A 603 2.73 33.47 3.24
N HIS A 604 2.85 32.20 2.83
CA HIS A 604 3.87 31.27 3.31
C HIS A 604 5.09 31.19 2.38
N ARG A 605 5.04 31.81 1.19
CA ARG A 605 6.05 31.65 0.14
C ARG A 605 7.44 32.09 0.59
N ARG A 606 7.51 33.15 1.39
CA ARG A 606 8.78 33.66 1.90
C ARG A 606 9.53 32.64 2.76
N SER A 607 8.83 31.99 3.69
CA SER A 607 9.41 30.91 4.50
C SER A 607 9.77 29.67 3.69
N GLU A 608 8.92 29.30 2.72
CA GLU A 608 9.18 28.17 1.84
C GLU A 608 10.50 28.41 1.07
N VAL A 609 10.67 29.59 0.48
CA VAL A 609 11.90 29.96 -0.26
C VAL A 609 13.11 30.01 0.67
N LYS A 610 12.99 30.52 1.91
CA LYS A 610 14.09 30.48 2.89
C LYS A 610 14.59 29.06 3.16
N VAL A 611 13.67 28.12 3.41
CA VAL A 611 14.03 26.71 3.63
C VAL A 611 14.67 26.10 2.40
N MET A 612 14.16 26.39 1.21
CA MET A 612 14.75 25.85 -0.03
C MET A 612 16.13 26.44 -0.34
N ASN A 613 16.36 27.74 -0.08
CA ASN A 613 17.69 28.35 -0.19
C ASN A 613 18.68 27.69 0.77
N TRP A 614 18.24 27.40 2.01
CA TRP A 614 19.04 26.64 2.96
C TRP A 614 19.37 25.24 2.45
N LEU A 615 18.43 24.54 1.80
CA LEU A 615 18.69 23.23 1.17
C LEU A 615 19.73 23.32 0.04
N ILE A 616 19.72 24.40 -0.74
CA ILE A 616 20.73 24.67 -1.78
C ILE A 616 22.10 24.88 -1.15
N GLU A 617 22.19 25.76 -0.14
CA GLU A 617 23.44 26.09 0.55
C GLU A 617 24.09 24.84 1.18
N LYS A 618 23.29 24.05 1.91
CA LYS A 618 23.76 22.83 2.59
C LYS A 618 23.90 21.63 1.65
N LYS A 619 23.51 21.75 0.37
CA LYS A 619 23.50 20.67 -0.63
C LYS A 619 22.85 19.39 -0.10
N ILE A 620 21.62 19.50 0.38
CA ILE A 620 20.88 18.38 0.99
C ILE A 620 20.12 17.60 -0.08
N LEU A 621 20.23 16.26 -0.03
CA LEU A 621 19.41 15.37 -0.85
C LEU A 621 17.93 15.54 -0.49
N THR A 622 17.14 15.94 -1.47
CA THR A 622 15.78 16.41 -1.27
C THR A 622 14.78 15.54 -2.05
N GLN A 623 13.66 15.21 -1.41
CA GLN A 623 12.52 14.50 -1.98
C GLN A 623 11.41 15.51 -2.33
N ILE A 624 10.99 15.55 -3.58
CA ILE A 624 9.95 16.47 -4.06
C ILE A 624 8.73 15.64 -4.46
N TYR A 625 7.63 15.84 -3.74
CA TYR A 625 6.34 15.23 -4.03
C TYR A 625 5.52 16.22 -4.87
N LEU A 626 5.02 15.75 -6.01
CA LEU A 626 4.30 16.55 -7.00
C LEU A 626 2.81 16.21 -6.99
N LYS A 627 1.98 17.21 -7.27
CA LYS A 627 0.53 17.13 -7.49
C LYS A 627 0.23 16.52 -8.87
N LYS A 628 0.73 15.31 -9.11
CA LYS A 628 0.53 14.54 -10.33
C LYS A 628 -0.01 13.14 -10.02
N PRO A 629 -0.79 12.53 -10.92
CA PRO A 629 -1.27 11.15 -10.75
C PRO A 629 -0.16 10.11 -10.94
N VAL A 630 0.85 10.39 -11.77
CA VAL A 630 2.04 9.56 -12.03
C VAL A 630 3.27 10.46 -12.13
N ASN A 631 4.48 9.90 -12.04
CA ASN A 631 5.73 10.68 -11.96
C ASN A 631 5.63 11.78 -10.89
N ASN A 632 5.06 11.42 -9.74
CA ASN A 632 4.71 12.33 -8.66
C ASN A 632 5.82 12.47 -7.62
N PHE A 633 6.97 11.88 -7.89
CA PHE A 633 8.11 11.85 -6.99
C PHE A 633 9.38 12.15 -7.79
N GLU A 634 10.18 13.07 -7.28
CA GLU A 634 11.51 13.39 -7.78
C GLU A 634 12.46 13.45 -6.58
N MET A 635 13.68 12.95 -6.74
CA MET A 635 14.71 13.01 -5.70
C MET A 635 15.98 13.60 -6.29
N GLY A 636 16.63 14.53 -5.58
CA GLY A 636 17.86 15.16 -6.05
C GLY A 636 18.29 16.37 -5.24
N TYR A 637 19.19 17.18 -5.81
CA TYR A 637 19.71 18.40 -5.20
C TYR A 637 19.11 19.63 -5.89
N ILE A 638 18.50 20.52 -5.10
CA ILE A 638 18.01 21.80 -5.61
C ILE A 638 19.22 22.66 -5.99
N GLN A 639 19.21 23.20 -7.21
CA GLN A 639 20.30 24.06 -7.71
C GLN A 639 19.94 25.53 -7.60
N SER A 640 18.74 25.90 -8.01
CA SER A 640 18.28 27.28 -7.98
C SER A 640 16.76 27.37 -7.93
N ILE A 641 16.29 28.53 -7.49
CA ILE A 641 14.88 28.86 -7.35
C ILE A 641 14.67 30.20 -8.01
N ASP A 642 13.84 30.25 -9.04
CA ASP A 642 13.42 31.50 -9.66
C ASP A 642 12.05 31.89 -9.11
N VAL A 643 12.07 32.82 -8.14
CA VAL A 643 10.87 33.40 -7.53
C VAL A 643 11.03 34.91 -7.52
N LYS A 644 10.30 35.62 -8.40
CA LYS A 644 10.21 37.08 -8.32
C LYS A 644 9.27 37.49 -7.18
N ASN A 645 9.83 38.12 -6.15
CA ASN A 645 9.10 38.82 -5.10
C ASN A 645 8.55 40.16 -5.62
N ASN A 646 7.58 40.16 -6.55
CA ASN A 646 6.84 41.39 -6.84
C ASN A 646 5.74 41.59 -5.80
N LEU A 647 6.13 42.09 -4.63
CA LEU A 647 5.21 42.62 -3.61
C LEU A 647 4.86 44.09 -3.84
N LYS A 648 5.21 44.70 -4.98
CA LYS A 648 4.78 46.05 -5.35
C LYS A 648 4.34 46.15 -6.81
N LYS A 649 3.12 46.68 -6.97
CA LYS A 649 2.36 47.07 -8.16
C LYS A 649 1.48 46.00 -8.82
N LYS A 650 0.18 46.17 -8.57
CA LYS A 650 -0.97 45.64 -9.29
C LYS A 650 -0.93 46.04 -10.77
N SER A 651 -1.08 45.08 -11.67
CA SER A 651 -1.96 45.19 -12.84
C SER A 651 -2.40 43.79 -13.28
N GLU A 652 -3.71 43.58 -13.45
CA GLU A 652 -4.36 42.28 -13.74
C GLU A 652 -4.05 41.73 -15.15
N SER A 653 -3.29 42.45 -15.97
CA SER A 653 -2.95 42.04 -17.35
C SER A 653 -1.62 41.25 -17.46
N GLU A 654 -0.78 41.23 -16.43
CA GLU A 654 0.52 40.52 -16.44
C GLU A 654 0.53 39.17 -15.70
N GLU A 655 -0.53 38.82 -14.96
CA GLU A 655 -0.61 37.56 -14.18
C GLU A 655 -0.56 36.27 -15.03
N LYS A 656 -0.67 36.37 -16.36
CA LYS A 656 -0.72 35.21 -17.25
C LYS A 656 0.63 34.64 -17.70
N ARG A 657 1.80 35.18 -17.31
CA ARG A 657 3.09 34.76 -17.94
C ARG A 657 4.30 34.39 -17.07
N HIS A 658 4.25 34.43 -15.74
CA HIS A 658 5.45 34.10 -14.94
C HIS A 658 5.27 32.87 -14.04
N VAL A 659 5.93 31.78 -14.43
CA VAL A 659 5.96 30.52 -13.68
C VAL A 659 7.17 30.55 -12.75
N ASN A 660 6.95 30.56 -11.43
CA ASN A 660 8.04 30.33 -10.47
C ASN A 660 8.56 28.90 -10.63
N LEU A 661 9.85 28.76 -10.93
CA LEU A 661 10.49 27.48 -11.26
C LEU A 661 11.51 27.09 -10.18
N LEU A 662 11.54 25.80 -9.87
CA LEU A 662 12.59 25.16 -9.08
C LEU A 662 13.43 24.31 -10.02
N LYS A 663 14.74 24.53 -10.04
CA LYS A 663 15.71 23.74 -10.81
C LYS A 663 16.31 22.67 -9.90
N LEU A 664 16.13 21.40 -10.27
CA LEU A 664 16.61 20.22 -9.56
C LEU A 664 17.58 19.45 -10.46
N ILE A 665 18.72 19.01 -9.92
CA ILE A 665 19.48 17.91 -10.53
C ILE A 665 19.05 16.64 -9.80
N ASN A 666 18.36 15.75 -10.51
CA ASN A 666 17.85 14.53 -9.91
C ASN A 666 18.97 13.49 -9.67
N ILE A 667 18.65 12.40 -8.96
CA ILE A 667 19.59 11.29 -8.70
C ILE A 667 20.10 10.57 -9.96
N PHE A 668 19.52 10.84 -11.12
CA PHE A 668 19.98 10.34 -12.43
C PHE A 668 20.89 11.35 -13.15
N GLY A 669 21.26 12.46 -12.50
CA GLY A 669 22.08 13.53 -13.08
C GLY A 669 21.33 14.41 -14.09
N LYS A 670 20.02 14.25 -14.24
CA LYS A 670 19.20 15.04 -15.17
C LYS A 670 18.73 16.32 -14.51
N GLU A 671 18.80 17.41 -15.27
CA GLU A 671 18.24 18.69 -14.86
C GLU A 671 16.72 18.71 -15.12
N THR A 672 15.95 18.96 -14.08
CA THR A 672 14.49 19.03 -14.11
C THR A 672 14.01 20.40 -13.62
N LEU A 673 13.19 21.07 -14.44
CA LEU A 673 12.52 22.31 -14.08
C LEU A 673 11.11 22.02 -13.57
N ILE A 674 10.86 22.33 -12.30
CA ILE A 674 9.60 22.01 -11.61
C ILE A 674 8.85 23.32 -11.29
N PRO A 675 7.66 23.53 -11.88
CA PRO A 675 6.79 24.64 -11.48
C PRO A 675 6.35 24.52 -10.02
N PHE A 676 6.48 25.61 -9.25
CA PHE A 676 6.10 25.64 -7.83
C PHE A 676 4.66 25.17 -7.56
N GLN A 677 3.73 25.52 -8.45
CA GLN A 677 2.32 25.16 -8.31
C GLN A 677 2.08 23.64 -8.35
N LYS A 678 2.98 22.90 -9.00
CA LYS A 678 2.94 21.44 -9.08
C LYS A 678 3.54 20.78 -7.86
N ILE A 679 4.28 21.47 -7.00
CA ILE A 679 4.86 20.88 -5.80
C ILE A 679 3.77 20.74 -4.72
N GLU A 680 3.65 19.56 -4.15
CA GLU A 680 2.80 19.29 -2.99
C GLU A 680 3.59 19.46 -1.69
N SER A 681 4.74 18.81 -1.61
CA SER A 681 5.62 18.91 -0.44
C SER A 681 7.06 18.59 -0.79
N ILE A 682 7.97 19.06 0.05
CA ILE A 682 9.40 18.80 -0.01
C ILE A 682 9.80 18.09 1.29
N GLY A 683 10.40 16.93 1.18
CA GLY A 683 10.93 16.15 2.30
C GLY A 683 12.45 16.05 2.24
N PHE A 684 13.12 16.02 3.39
CA PHE A 684 14.56 15.77 3.47
C PHE A 684 14.93 15.22 4.86
N GLU A 685 16.11 14.62 4.95
CA GLU A 685 16.69 14.15 6.21
C GLU A 685 17.86 15.02 6.64
N PHE A 686 17.93 15.35 7.93
CA PHE A 686 18.99 16.16 8.52
C PHE A 686 19.24 15.76 9.98
N GLU A 687 20.42 16.03 10.57
CA GLU A 687 20.72 15.62 11.95
C GLU A 687 19.93 16.36 13.04
N SER A 688 19.13 17.36 12.65
CA SER A 688 18.31 18.14 13.56
C SER A 688 16.86 17.61 13.67
N VAL A 689 15.99 18.44 14.27
CA VAL A 689 14.61 18.17 14.59
C VAL A 689 13.67 19.21 13.97
N ILE A 690 12.43 18.79 13.72
CA ILE A 690 11.30 19.70 13.55
C ILE A 690 10.50 19.81 14.85
N ILE A 691 10.31 21.04 15.32
CA ILE A 691 9.64 21.41 16.57
C ILE A 691 8.29 22.06 16.24
N GLN A 692 7.23 21.67 16.95
CA GLN A 692 5.89 22.24 16.83
C GLN A 692 5.25 22.44 18.21
N LYS A 693 4.61 23.59 18.46
CA LYS A 693 3.83 23.83 19.68
C LYS A 693 2.58 22.94 19.73
N LYS A 694 2.33 22.28 20.87
CA LYS A 694 1.11 21.49 21.11
C LYS A 694 -0.16 22.34 20.95
N SER A 695 -0.15 23.58 21.45
CA SER A 695 -1.28 24.52 21.35
C SER A 695 -1.62 24.92 19.91
N ALA A 696 -0.63 24.93 19.00
CA ALA A 696 -0.80 25.27 17.59
C ALA A 696 -1.13 24.06 16.70
N THR A 697 -1.47 22.92 17.29
CA THR A 697 -1.70 21.65 16.58
C THR A 697 -3.15 21.21 16.71
N SER A 698 -3.76 20.77 15.61
CA SER A 698 -5.15 20.28 15.64
C SER A 698 -5.32 19.11 16.60
N PHE A 699 -6.52 18.97 17.18
CA PHE A 699 -6.84 17.85 18.06
C PHE A 699 -6.59 16.48 17.40
N THR A 700 -7.00 16.33 16.14
CA THR A 700 -6.79 15.12 15.34
C THR A 700 -5.31 14.78 15.16
N SER A 701 -4.47 15.77 14.85
CA SER A 701 -3.02 15.59 14.71
C SER A 701 -2.38 15.19 16.03
N ARG A 702 -2.78 15.83 17.15
CA ARG A 702 -2.29 15.48 18.49
C ARG A 702 -2.62 14.05 18.87
N LEU A 703 -3.85 13.60 18.57
CA LEU A 703 -4.26 12.21 18.79
C LEU A 703 -3.40 11.25 17.96
N GLY A 704 -3.18 11.56 16.68
CA GLY A 704 -2.30 10.79 15.80
C GLY A 704 -0.87 10.68 16.33
N TYR A 705 -0.32 11.77 16.87
CA TYR A 705 1.02 11.79 17.48
C TYR A 705 1.12 10.98 18.77
N LYS A 706 0.08 10.98 19.62
CA LYS A 706 0.02 10.10 20.80
C LYS A 706 0.01 8.61 20.40
N ILE A 707 -0.75 8.26 19.35
CA ILE A 707 -0.76 6.91 18.79
C ILE A 707 0.64 6.56 18.23
N LEU A 708 1.27 7.49 17.51
CA LEU A 708 2.63 7.33 16.97
C LEU A 708 3.65 7.09 18.09
N LYS A 709 3.63 7.86 19.18
CA LYS A 709 4.50 7.65 20.37
C LYS A 709 4.34 6.24 20.93
N LYS A 710 3.11 5.74 21.06
CA LYS A 710 2.85 4.37 21.54
C LYS A 710 3.34 3.28 20.57
N LEU A 711 3.26 3.54 19.27
CA LEU A 711 3.63 2.56 18.24
C LEU A 711 5.13 2.55 17.92
N LYS A 712 5.75 3.72 17.79
CA LYS A 712 7.14 3.97 17.40
C LYS A 712 7.70 5.18 18.21
N PRO A 713 8.04 4.97 19.50
CA PRO A 713 8.44 6.07 20.39
C PRO A 713 9.75 6.77 19.97
N ASN A 714 10.60 6.12 19.19
CA ASN A 714 11.81 6.73 18.60
C ASN A 714 11.51 7.72 17.45
N LYS A 715 10.29 7.77 16.91
CA LYS A 715 9.94 8.68 15.81
C LYS A 715 9.43 10.04 16.27
N ILE A 716 9.13 10.20 17.57
CA ILE A 716 8.50 11.40 18.08
C ILE A 716 8.75 11.56 19.57
N ILE A 717 9.09 12.77 20.00
CA ILE A 717 9.13 13.18 21.40
C ILE A 717 7.94 14.09 21.62
N ILE A 718 7.04 13.64 22.48
CA ILE A 718 5.85 14.37 22.91
C ILE A 718 5.60 13.90 24.33
N THR A 719 5.54 14.77 25.32
CA THR A 719 5.26 14.35 26.70
C THR A 719 3.78 14.00 26.88
#